data_AF-A0A1G4TSN1-F1
#
_entry.id   AF-A0A1G4TSN1-F1
#
_cell.length_a   1.000
_cell.length_b   1.000
_cell.length_c   1.000
_cell.angle_alpha   90.00
_cell.angle_beta   90.00
_cell.angle_gamma   90.00
#
_symmetry.space_group_name_H-M   'P 1'
#
loop_
_entity.id
_entity.type
_entity.pdbx_description
1 polymer ?
#
loop_
_entity_poly.entity_id
_entity_poly.type
_entity_poly.pdbx_seq_one_letter_code
_entity_poly.pdbx_strand_id
1 'polypeptide(L)'
;MTTKTSKGLPQGSRGPGPVRSFSPFLAPAEKEQLHFLFKVGDGAPPSFADALRDLARQYIDDGASLKLRAICLLVADLVEQGWRVTVNDGNILFEPPGITRSGSQTVDDVKARVRIALQTARQRQLREPSVVSFIRKMEKRTVRSSGHKSSVLDLIDDGMALSKALSEINEEEDDKRQAALAELIDPVIEICEAGNCCPYTGLKLIDIWRYFRHTWAHEYRPIPGRQLLILIRNAARPRYPIIGIAMLASPVMRVNVRDRWIGWLREETKLRLESGSFDPQKLALSLLSQLEQSLAAIRWDDLVRAEEIAEPSEATVLRLEQKAAGAAYAREMELRSHFDARKDQGEPISPLRGAVKSYASDADWLALSNDLLFIRKRAEVLAQLLFARQMFRAARLDEEPALALEQLLAGRSGQRAIDIVLTECRKAGLSSRIADVSVCGAVAPYNELLGGKLVALLLASEEVRCAYKRRYSNQVSVIASQMAGRPISKPADLRILTTTSLYGIGSSQYNRLSVQAKSNSQLKTDVSWKPIGSSLTGGYGTLHLGTDTANALRSMAQSRHFSRRINNRFGEGTSPRLRQMREGLDALGLDSDTILHHATPRLFYACELGSEARKALLGLSNATARGEPAAAIADAWRQRWLSPRSRRAETLSKLQELGPHSVQASLHPDDVSDLLAFADGR
;
A
#
# COMPACT_ATOMS: atom_id res chain seq x y z
N MET A 1 49.22 -9.21 21.25
CA MET A 1 49.30 -7.93 20.51
C MET A 1 49.51 -8.24 19.04
N THR A 2 48.46 -8.10 18.23
CA THR A 2 48.48 -7.82 16.77
C THR A 2 47.04 -7.91 16.27
N THR A 3 46.36 -6.77 16.32
CA THR A 3 45.00 -6.54 15.83
C THR A 3 45.03 -6.46 14.30
N LYS A 4 44.46 -7.48 13.62
CA LYS A 4 44.12 -7.40 12.19
C LYS A 4 42.75 -6.73 12.05
N THR A 5 42.76 -5.59 11.39
CA THR A 5 41.62 -4.76 11.02
C THR A 5 40.71 -5.48 10.02
N SER A 6 39.46 -5.71 10.40
CA SER A 6 38.37 -6.14 9.53
C SER A 6 37.98 -4.99 8.60
N LYS A 7 38.30 -5.10 7.31
CA LYS A 7 37.72 -4.25 6.26
C LYS A 7 36.22 -4.56 6.15
N GLY A 8 35.39 -3.68 6.68
CA GLY A 8 33.95 -3.68 6.42
C GLY A 8 33.68 -3.32 4.96
N LEU A 9 32.94 -4.18 4.26
CA LEU A 9 32.35 -3.88 2.95
C LEU A 9 31.39 -2.68 3.08
N PRO A 10 31.45 -1.67 2.19
CA PRO A 10 30.48 -0.59 2.20
C PRO A 10 29.12 -1.12 1.73
N GLN A 11 28.16 -1.20 2.64
CA GLN A 11 26.74 -1.33 2.29
C GLN A 11 26.27 -0.01 1.68
N GLY A 12 26.47 0.15 0.37
CA GLY A 12 25.97 1.29 -0.38
C GLY A 12 24.44 1.31 -0.38
N SER A 13 23.85 2.38 0.15
CA SER A 13 22.45 2.74 -0.09
C SER A 13 22.26 2.95 -1.59
N ARG A 14 21.66 1.98 -2.28
CA ARG A 14 21.23 2.13 -3.69
C ARG A 14 19.99 3.03 -3.78
N GLY A 15 20.16 4.30 -3.44
CA GLY A 15 19.18 5.36 -3.70
C GLY A 15 19.87 6.49 -4.46
N PRO A 16 19.14 7.27 -5.28
CA PRO A 16 19.70 8.48 -5.89
C PRO A 16 20.21 9.43 -4.80
N GLY A 17 21.34 10.11 -5.07
CA GLY A 17 22.00 11.02 -4.14
C GLY A 17 21.12 12.16 -3.63
N PRO A 18 21.62 12.99 -2.68
CA PRO A 18 20.85 14.04 -2.03
C PRO A 18 20.39 15.15 -2.99
N VAL A 19 21.17 15.40 -4.05
CA VAL A 19 20.86 16.36 -5.13
C VAL A 19 20.60 15.58 -6.41
N ARG A 20 19.50 15.91 -7.09
CA ARG A 20 19.08 15.25 -8.33
C ARG A 20 19.12 16.28 -9.45
N SER A 21 20.06 16.14 -10.37
CA SER A 21 20.17 17.03 -11.54
C SER A 21 19.25 16.55 -12.66
N PHE A 22 18.53 17.49 -13.27
CA PHE A 22 17.67 17.23 -14.41
C PHE A 22 17.86 18.27 -15.51
N SER A 23 17.89 17.78 -16.76
CA SER A 23 17.87 18.63 -17.96
C SER A 23 16.77 18.09 -18.90
N PRO A 24 15.58 18.72 -18.97
CA PRO A 24 14.51 18.27 -19.86
C PRO A 24 14.89 18.49 -21.32
N PHE A 25 14.35 17.65 -22.21
CA PHE A 25 14.43 17.86 -23.65
C PHE A 25 13.46 18.97 -24.14
N LEU A 26 13.73 20.22 -23.73
CA LEU A 26 13.04 21.44 -24.15
C LEU A 26 13.76 22.15 -25.32
N ALA A 27 12.98 22.79 -26.19
CA ALA A 27 13.49 23.71 -27.21
C ALA A 27 14.05 25.01 -26.56
N PRO A 28 14.94 25.76 -27.24
CA PRO A 28 15.55 26.97 -26.68
C PRO A 28 14.55 28.02 -26.18
N ALA A 29 13.49 28.29 -26.95
CA ALA A 29 12.44 29.24 -26.56
C ALA A 29 11.65 28.78 -25.31
N GLU A 30 11.39 27.47 -25.19
CA GLU A 30 10.72 26.90 -24.01
C GLU A 30 11.61 26.98 -22.76
N LYS A 31 12.93 26.77 -22.93
CA LYS A 31 13.91 26.96 -21.84
C LYS A 31 13.95 28.41 -21.37
N GLU A 32 13.90 29.36 -22.29
CA GLU A 32 13.92 30.80 -21.97
C GLU A 32 12.65 31.24 -21.21
N GLN A 33 11.47 30.80 -21.66
CA GLN A 33 10.20 31.05 -20.95
C GLN A 33 10.20 30.46 -19.53
N LEU A 34 10.65 29.21 -19.39
CA LEU A 34 10.76 28.56 -18.09
C LEU A 34 11.76 29.29 -17.18
N HIS A 35 12.90 29.69 -17.73
CA HIS A 35 13.94 30.44 -17.01
C HIS A 35 13.46 31.84 -16.56
N PHE A 36 12.63 32.51 -17.34
CA PHE A 36 12.02 33.79 -16.95
C PHE A 36 11.12 33.64 -15.72
N LEU A 37 10.32 32.57 -15.64
CA LEU A 37 9.53 32.26 -14.44
C LEU A 37 10.39 31.95 -13.21
N PHE A 38 11.54 31.28 -13.39
CA PHE A 38 12.46 31.00 -12.30
C PHE A 38 13.25 32.23 -11.80
N LYS A 39 13.33 33.31 -12.60
CA LYS A 39 13.99 34.57 -12.24
C LYS A 39 13.10 35.56 -11.48
N VAL A 40 11.81 35.25 -11.26
CA VAL A 40 10.92 36.08 -10.43
C VAL A 40 11.32 35.93 -8.96
N GLY A 41 12.26 36.77 -8.52
CA GLY A 41 12.44 37.16 -7.13
C GLY A 41 11.58 38.38 -6.81
N ASP A 42 11.00 38.38 -5.61
CA ASP A 42 10.43 39.52 -4.87
C ASP A 42 9.20 40.27 -5.40
N GLY A 43 8.18 39.54 -5.85
CA GLY A 43 6.80 40.08 -5.90
C GLY A 43 5.79 38.96 -6.05
N ALA A 44 4.90 38.77 -5.08
CA ALA A 44 4.04 37.58 -4.97
C ALA A 44 2.90 37.53 -6.00
N PRO A 45 2.86 36.55 -6.93
CA PRO A 45 1.61 35.92 -7.32
C PRO A 45 1.18 34.92 -6.21
N PRO A 46 -0.05 34.37 -6.24
CA PRO A 46 -0.33 33.13 -5.50
C PRO A 46 0.77 32.13 -5.86
N SER A 47 1.29 31.40 -4.88
CA SER A 47 2.55 30.62 -4.86
C SER A 47 3.21 30.28 -6.23
N PHE A 48 4.55 30.25 -6.34
CA PHE A 48 5.29 29.86 -7.57
C PHE A 48 4.70 28.63 -8.32
N ALA A 49 4.11 27.68 -7.60
CA ALA A 49 3.37 26.55 -8.19
C ALA A 49 2.09 26.95 -8.97
N ASP A 50 1.33 27.92 -8.50
CA ASP A 50 0.14 28.46 -9.18
C ASP A 50 0.52 29.16 -10.49
N ALA A 51 1.57 29.98 -10.48
CA ALA A 51 2.10 30.60 -11.71
C ALA A 51 2.51 29.56 -12.77
N LEU A 52 3.16 28.47 -12.36
CA LEU A 52 3.48 27.35 -13.25
C LEU A 52 2.23 26.66 -13.79
N ARG A 53 1.17 26.52 -12.97
CA ARG A 53 -0.09 25.94 -13.43
C ARG A 53 -0.85 26.85 -14.39
N ASP A 54 -0.82 28.15 -14.16
CA ASP A 54 -1.42 29.13 -15.07
C ASP A 54 -0.73 29.10 -16.44
N LEU A 55 0.61 29.03 -16.47
CA LEU A 55 1.36 28.80 -17.70
C LEU A 55 0.94 27.47 -18.35
N ALA A 56 0.84 26.39 -17.57
CA ALA A 56 0.43 25.09 -18.09
C ALA A 56 -0.99 25.08 -18.69
N ARG A 57 -1.91 25.95 -18.23
CA ARG A 57 -3.25 26.09 -18.78
C ARG A 57 -3.26 26.76 -20.16
N GLN A 58 -2.28 27.62 -20.46
CA GLN A 58 -2.16 28.28 -21.77
C GLN A 58 -1.82 27.30 -22.90
N TYR A 59 -1.26 26.14 -22.58
CA TYR A 59 -0.81 25.12 -23.54
C TYR A 59 -1.65 23.84 -23.51
N ILE A 60 -2.94 23.92 -23.17
CA ILE A 60 -3.82 22.74 -23.16
C ILE A 60 -4.06 22.18 -24.58
N ASP A 61 -4.17 23.08 -25.57
CA ASP A 61 -4.58 22.73 -26.95
C ASP A 61 -3.47 22.89 -28.00
N ASP A 62 -2.27 23.33 -27.62
CA ASP A 62 -1.13 23.46 -28.53
C ASP A 62 -0.24 22.21 -28.50
N GLY A 63 -0.21 21.48 -29.62
CA GLY A 63 0.61 20.29 -29.82
C GLY A 63 2.12 20.55 -29.74
N ALA A 64 2.57 21.80 -29.94
CA ALA A 64 3.99 22.17 -29.90
C ALA A 64 4.58 22.17 -28.47
N SER A 65 3.78 22.50 -27.45
CA SER A 65 4.27 22.73 -26.08
C SER A 65 3.74 21.74 -25.03
N LEU A 66 3.32 20.54 -25.47
CA LEU A 66 2.98 19.41 -24.57
C LEU A 66 4.09 19.12 -23.54
N LYS A 67 5.35 19.29 -23.95
CA LYS A 67 6.54 19.11 -23.08
C LYS A 67 6.59 20.17 -21.98
N LEU A 68 6.49 21.45 -22.36
CA LEU A 68 6.48 22.58 -21.43
C LEU A 68 5.34 22.44 -20.43
N ARG A 69 4.12 22.12 -20.89
CA ARG A 69 2.96 21.85 -20.03
C ARG A 69 3.24 20.75 -19.02
N ALA A 70 3.77 19.60 -19.46
CA ALA A 70 4.07 18.48 -18.57
C ALA A 70 5.13 18.84 -17.52
N ILE A 71 6.15 19.63 -17.90
CA ILE A 71 7.20 20.08 -17.00
C ILE A 71 6.68 21.10 -15.99
N CYS A 72 5.89 22.10 -16.41
CA CYS A 72 5.30 23.08 -15.50
C CYS A 72 4.42 22.41 -14.43
N LEU A 73 3.55 21.48 -14.84
CA LEU A 73 2.70 20.72 -13.93
C LEU A 73 3.53 19.84 -12.97
N LEU A 74 4.57 19.18 -13.48
CA LEU A 74 5.49 18.36 -12.69
C LEU A 74 6.24 19.18 -11.64
N VAL A 75 6.81 20.33 -12.04
CA VAL A 75 7.54 21.24 -11.14
C VAL A 75 6.59 21.79 -10.07
N ALA A 76 5.39 22.24 -10.44
CA ALA A 76 4.40 22.76 -9.51
C ALA A 76 4.05 21.72 -8.43
N ASP A 77 3.79 20.49 -8.85
CA ASP A 77 3.49 19.39 -7.93
C ASP A 77 4.67 19.05 -7.00
N LEU A 78 5.90 19.05 -7.51
CA LEU A 78 7.09 18.78 -6.69
C LEU A 78 7.33 19.89 -5.66
N VAL A 79 7.21 21.16 -6.06
CA VAL A 79 7.36 22.32 -5.17
C VAL A 79 6.34 22.28 -4.02
N GLU A 80 5.07 22.01 -4.32
CA GLU A 80 4.02 21.88 -3.28
C GLU A 80 4.25 20.70 -2.34
N GLN A 81 4.95 19.68 -2.81
CA GLN A 81 5.35 18.53 -1.99
C GLN A 81 6.61 18.82 -1.18
N GLY A 82 7.14 20.04 -1.22
CA GLY A 82 8.29 20.50 -0.44
C GLY A 82 9.64 20.20 -1.09
N TRP A 83 9.67 19.84 -2.38
CA TRP A 83 10.94 19.73 -3.09
C TRP A 83 11.51 21.12 -3.34
N ARG A 84 12.81 21.28 -3.13
CA ARG A 84 13.51 22.50 -3.53
C ARG A 84 13.87 22.38 -5.00
N VAL A 85 13.62 23.44 -5.74
CA VAL A 85 13.93 23.54 -7.16
C VAL A 85 14.89 24.70 -7.34
N THR A 86 16.07 24.45 -7.88
CA THR A 86 17.05 25.49 -8.22
C THR A 86 17.42 25.37 -9.69
N VAL A 87 17.70 26.49 -10.34
CA VAL A 87 18.07 26.51 -11.77
C VAL A 87 19.45 27.11 -11.92
N ASN A 88 20.39 26.29 -12.40
CA ASN A 88 21.78 26.67 -12.62
C ASN A 88 22.19 26.30 -14.05
N ASP A 89 22.67 27.26 -14.84
CA ASP A 89 23.26 27.07 -16.18
C ASP A 89 22.45 26.14 -17.11
N GLY A 90 21.14 26.34 -17.17
CA GLY A 90 20.23 25.56 -18.02
C GLY A 90 19.84 24.17 -17.50
N ASN A 91 20.27 23.80 -16.28
CA ASN A 91 19.84 22.60 -15.56
C ASN A 91 18.90 22.97 -14.41
N ILE A 92 17.87 22.15 -14.20
CA ILE A 92 16.94 22.28 -13.09
C ILE A 92 17.31 21.20 -12.06
N LEU A 93 17.76 21.63 -10.89
CA LEU A 93 18.10 20.75 -9.79
C LEU A 93 16.88 20.60 -8.89
N PHE A 94 16.59 19.35 -8.53
CA PHE A 94 15.53 19.00 -7.60
C PHE A 94 16.14 18.37 -6.36
N GLU A 95 15.84 18.93 -5.20
CA GLU A 95 16.20 18.31 -3.92
C GLU A 95 14.91 17.88 -3.22
N PRO A 96 14.74 16.58 -2.92
CA PRO A 96 13.56 16.15 -2.23
C PRO A 96 13.51 16.68 -0.80
N PRO A 97 12.30 16.82 -0.21
CA PRO A 97 12.14 17.17 1.19
C PRO A 97 12.74 16.05 2.06
N GLY A 98 14.01 16.19 2.42
CA GLY A 98 14.69 15.24 3.29
C GLY A 98 14.07 15.18 4.68
N ILE A 99 14.32 14.08 5.39
CA ILE A 99 14.02 13.96 6.84
C ILE A 99 15.19 14.41 7.73
N THR A 100 16.30 14.83 7.10
CA THR A 100 17.49 15.32 7.81
C THR A 100 17.12 16.59 8.57
N ARG A 101 17.49 16.64 9.84
CA ARG A 101 17.35 17.84 10.68
C ARG A 101 18.40 18.84 10.23
N SER A 102 18.02 20.10 10.06
CA SER A 102 18.95 21.20 9.84
C SER A 102 18.88 22.15 11.03
N GLY A 103 20.02 22.51 11.63
CA GLY A 103 20.08 23.42 12.78
C GLY A 103 19.41 22.86 14.04
N SER A 104 18.58 23.67 14.70
CA SER A 104 17.90 23.38 15.98
C SER A 104 16.56 22.63 15.85
N GLN A 105 16.21 22.11 14.67
CA GLN A 105 14.90 21.48 14.42
C GLN A 105 14.63 20.24 15.31
N THR A 106 13.44 20.19 15.91
CA THR A 106 12.92 19.07 16.69
C THR A 106 12.33 17.97 15.80
N VAL A 107 11.97 16.82 16.40
CA VAL A 107 11.26 15.74 15.68
C VAL A 107 9.89 16.21 15.17
N ASP A 108 9.22 17.05 15.94
CA ASP A 108 7.87 17.49 15.61
C ASP A 108 7.86 18.53 14.50
N ASP A 109 8.91 19.34 14.36
CA ASP A 109 9.10 20.24 13.21
C ASP A 109 9.21 19.47 11.88
N VAL A 110 9.97 18.37 11.88
CA VAL A 110 10.09 17.51 10.70
C VAL A 110 8.75 16.84 10.36
N LYS A 111 8.00 16.38 11.37
CA LYS A 111 6.65 15.82 11.16
C LYS A 111 5.66 16.86 10.64
N ALA A 112 5.74 18.10 11.14
CA ALA A 112 4.90 19.21 10.71
C ALA A 112 5.15 19.52 9.23
N ARG A 113 6.42 19.61 8.81
CA ARG A 113 6.79 19.81 7.40
C ARG A 113 6.21 18.73 6.48
N VAL A 114 6.37 17.45 6.83
CA VAL A 114 5.78 16.34 6.06
C VAL A 114 4.25 16.39 6.06
N ARG A 115 3.64 16.78 7.19
CA ARG A 115 2.18 16.88 7.32
C ARG A 115 1.60 17.98 6.43
N ILE A 116 2.25 19.14 6.37
CA ILE A 116 1.83 20.27 5.53
C ILE A 116 1.77 19.84 4.06
N ALA A 117 2.84 19.22 3.53
CA ALA A 117 2.88 18.73 2.15
C ALA A 117 1.74 17.74 1.82
N LEU A 118 1.40 16.87 2.77
CA LEU A 118 0.26 15.94 2.61
C LEU A 118 -1.09 16.68 2.65
N GLN A 119 -1.23 17.65 3.57
CA GLN A 119 -2.44 18.44 3.73
C GLN A 119 -2.74 19.28 2.49
N THR A 120 -1.73 19.81 1.79
CA THR A 120 -1.93 20.55 0.53
C THR A 120 -2.61 19.68 -0.53
N ALA A 121 -2.19 18.43 -0.70
CA ALA A 121 -2.84 17.50 -1.63
C ALA A 121 -4.27 17.16 -1.20
N ARG A 122 -4.51 16.97 0.10
CA ARG A 122 -5.85 16.76 0.66
C ARG A 122 -6.76 17.97 0.44
N GLN A 123 -6.29 19.19 0.69
CA GLN A 123 -7.07 20.42 0.51
C GLN A 123 -7.50 20.61 -0.95
N ARG A 124 -6.61 20.34 -1.92
CA ARG A 124 -6.98 20.32 -3.34
C ARG A 124 -8.12 19.34 -3.61
N GLN A 125 -8.02 18.12 -3.06
CA GLN A 125 -9.09 17.12 -3.21
C GLN A 125 -10.42 17.57 -2.57
N LEU A 126 -10.40 18.24 -1.42
CA LEU A 126 -11.62 18.74 -0.77
C LEU A 126 -12.34 19.82 -1.59
N ARG A 127 -11.62 20.52 -2.47
CA ARG A 127 -12.19 21.52 -3.39
C ARG A 127 -12.73 20.92 -4.68
N GLU A 128 -12.51 19.64 -4.95
CA GLU A 128 -13.06 18.99 -6.15
C GLU A 128 -14.60 18.96 -6.08
N PRO A 129 -15.33 19.39 -7.14
CA PRO A 129 -16.81 19.47 -7.10
C PRO A 129 -17.50 18.17 -6.69
N SER A 130 -16.93 17.03 -7.12
CA SER A 130 -17.45 15.70 -6.78
C SER A 130 -17.29 15.35 -5.30
N VAL A 131 -16.20 15.78 -4.68
CA VAL A 131 -15.90 15.57 -3.25
C VAL A 131 -16.74 16.51 -2.40
N VAL A 132 -16.85 17.79 -2.77
CA VAL A 132 -17.75 18.76 -2.11
C VAL A 132 -19.18 18.26 -2.11
N SER A 133 -19.69 17.82 -3.27
CA SER A 133 -21.05 17.28 -3.39
C SER A 133 -21.25 16.05 -2.50
N PHE A 134 -20.26 15.15 -2.46
CA PHE A 134 -20.28 13.98 -1.60
C PHE A 134 -20.33 14.34 -0.11
N ILE A 135 -19.46 15.24 0.37
CA ILE A 135 -19.40 15.67 1.77
C ILE A 135 -20.72 16.33 2.19
N ARG A 136 -21.20 17.30 1.41
CA ARG A 136 -22.49 17.98 1.69
C ARG A 136 -23.65 17.00 1.75
N LYS A 137 -23.67 15.98 0.87
CA LYS A 137 -24.69 14.92 0.89
C LYS A 137 -24.63 14.09 2.16
N MET A 138 -23.43 13.75 2.65
CA MET A 138 -23.25 12.95 3.87
C MET A 138 -23.67 13.71 5.13
N GLU A 139 -23.42 15.03 5.17
CA GLU A 139 -23.72 15.91 6.30
C GLU A 139 -25.19 16.36 6.35
N LYS A 140 -25.89 16.36 5.20
CA LYS A 140 -27.31 16.73 5.12
C LYS A 140 -28.19 15.85 6.00
N ARG A 141 -28.79 16.45 7.04
CA ARG A 141 -29.83 15.80 7.85
C ARG A 141 -31.04 15.44 6.98
N THR A 142 -31.30 14.15 6.86
CA THR A 142 -32.40 13.61 6.03
C THR A 142 -33.30 12.73 6.90
N VAL A 143 -34.61 12.79 6.67
CA VAL A 143 -35.59 11.92 7.34
C VAL A 143 -35.35 10.49 6.91
N ARG A 144 -35.21 9.57 7.87
CA ARG A 144 -35.00 8.13 7.61
C ARG A 144 -36.29 7.34 7.77
N SER A 145 -36.26 6.07 7.39
CA SER A 145 -37.37 5.13 7.59
C SER A 145 -37.84 5.04 9.05
N SER A 146 -36.96 5.35 10.01
CA SER A 146 -37.28 5.46 11.44
C SER A 146 -37.98 6.76 11.85
N GLY A 147 -38.34 7.64 10.90
CA GLY A 147 -38.98 8.94 11.16
C GLY A 147 -38.03 10.05 11.67
N HIS A 148 -36.84 9.69 12.15
CA HIS A 148 -35.88 10.64 12.70
C HIS A 148 -34.98 11.23 11.60
N LYS A 149 -34.62 12.51 11.75
CA LYS A 149 -33.63 13.17 10.89
C LYS A 149 -32.22 12.82 11.34
N SER A 150 -31.43 12.19 10.47
CA SER A 150 -30.04 11.87 10.77
C SER A 150 -29.07 12.14 9.63
N SER A 151 -27.80 12.33 9.98
CA SER A 151 -26.66 12.47 9.05
C SER A 151 -25.43 11.73 9.55
N VAL A 152 -24.34 11.78 8.79
CA VAL A 152 -23.05 11.19 9.21
C VAL A 152 -22.52 11.81 10.51
N LEU A 153 -22.90 13.06 10.80
CA LEU A 153 -22.47 13.78 12.00
C LEU A 153 -22.99 13.15 13.30
N ASP A 154 -24.13 12.44 13.24
CA ASP A 154 -24.67 11.70 14.39
C ASP A 154 -23.84 10.43 14.73
N LEU A 155 -22.83 10.10 13.91
CA LEU A 155 -21.86 9.01 14.15
C LEU A 155 -20.54 9.52 14.71
N ILE A 156 -20.47 10.79 15.11
CA ILE A 156 -19.31 11.42 15.75
C ILE A 156 -19.64 11.61 17.21
N ASP A 157 -18.77 11.16 18.11
CA ASP A 157 -19.01 11.33 19.54
C ASP A 157 -18.78 12.78 19.97
N ASP A 158 -19.45 13.18 21.03
CA ASP A 158 -19.30 14.49 21.64
C ASP A 158 -18.15 14.44 22.65
N GLY A 159 -17.04 15.12 22.34
CA GLY A 159 -15.85 15.09 23.17
C GLY A 159 -16.00 15.85 24.49
N MET A 160 -16.91 16.82 24.59
CA MET A 160 -17.23 17.50 25.85
C MET A 160 -17.97 16.55 26.79
N ALA A 161 -18.99 15.86 26.29
CA ALA A 161 -19.71 14.83 27.04
C ALA A 161 -18.79 13.67 27.45
N LEU A 162 -17.89 13.24 26.54
CA LEU A 162 -16.91 12.20 26.81
C LEU A 162 -15.88 12.64 27.87
N SER A 163 -15.41 13.89 27.82
CA SER A 163 -14.48 14.46 28.80
C SER A 163 -15.09 14.54 30.20
N LYS A 164 -16.38 14.91 30.29
CA LYS A 164 -17.13 14.91 31.55
C LYS A 164 -17.24 13.51 32.14
N ALA A 165 -17.70 12.54 31.36
CA ALA A 165 -17.84 11.15 31.81
C ALA A 165 -16.49 10.53 32.24
N LEU A 166 -15.40 10.84 31.54
CA LEU A 166 -14.06 10.38 31.94
C LEU A 166 -13.58 11.05 33.24
N SER A 167 -13.93 12.32 33.47
CA SER A 167 -13.61 13.02 34.72
C SER A 167 -14.34 12.39 35.91
N GLU A 168 -15.62 12.04 35.75
CA GLU A 168 -16.40 11.33 36.80
C GLU A 168 -15.76 9.96 37.10
N ILE A 169 -15.40 9.18 36.07
CA ILE A 169 -14.70 7.90 36.23
C ILE A 169 -13.30 8.08 36.86
N ASN A 170 -12.70 9.26 36.76
CA ASN A 170 -11.39 9.51 37.37
C ASN A 170 -11.45 9.64 38.89
N GLU A 171 -12.62 9.90 39.46
CA GLU A 171 -12.86 10.00 40.91
C GLU A 171 -13.12 8.63 41.56
N GLU A 172 -13.42 7.61 40.77
CA GLU A 172 -13.65 6.23 41.22
C GLU A 172 -12.35 5.50 41.61
N GLU A 173 -12.48 4.47 42.46
CA GLU A 173 -11.39 3.56 42.83
C GLU A 173 -10.89 2.73 41.65
N ASP A 174 -9.60 2.38 41.66
CA ASP A 174 -8.91 1.69 40.54
C ASP A 174 -9.60 0.39 40.10
N ASP A 175 -10.16 -0.38 41.03
CA ASP A 175 -10.83 -1.65 40.75
C ASP A 175 -12.18 -1.47 40.01
N LYS A 176 -12.95 -0.43 40.35
CA LYS A 176 -14.23 -0.10 39.69
C LYS A 176 -14.04 0.63 38.38
N ARG A 177 -12.95 1.39 38.27
CA ARG A 177 -12.62 2.21 37.12
C ARG A 177 -12.54 1.41 35.83
N GLN A 178 -11.94 0.22 35.83
CA GLN A 178 -11.81 -0.59 34.62
C GLN A 178 -13.17 -1.01 34.06
N ALA A 179 -14.11 -1.38 34.94
CA ALA A 179 -15.49 -1.70 34.55
C ALA A 179 -16.21 -0.47 34.00
N ALA A 180 -16.12 0.68 34.70
CA ALA A 180 -16.73 1.93 34.24
C ALA A 180 -16.18 2.41 32.88
N LEU A 181 -14.88 2.24 32.64
CA LEU A 181 -14.27 2.53 31.33
C LEU A 181 -14.78 1.59 30.23
N ALA A 182 -15.08 0.34 30.55
CA ALA A 182 -15.68 -0.60 29.60
C ALA A 182 -17.12 -0.23 29.25
N GLU A 183 -17.89 0.28 30.22
CA GLU A 183 -19.24 0.81 30.03
C GLU A 183 -19.28 2.16 29.29
N LEU A 184 -18.17 2.89 29.22
CA LEU A 184 -18.07 4.13 28.46
C LEU A 184 -17.53 3.92 27.04
N ILE A 185 -16.56 3.01 26.89
CA ILE A 185 -15.90 2.70 25.61
C ILE A 185 -15.85 1.18 25.40
N ASP A 186 -16.78 0.70 24.59
CA ASP A 186 -16.89 -0.70 24.17
C ASP A 186 -16.67 -0.83 22.64
N PRO A 187 -15.42 -1.08 22.19
CA PRO A 187 -15.09 -1.13 20.78
C PRO A 187 -15.63 -2.39 20.08
N VAL A 188 -16.42 -2.20 19.03
CA VAL A 188 -16.91 -3.28 18.15
C VAL A 188 -16.46 -3.07 16.70
N ILE A 189 -16.25 -4.17 15.98
CA ILE A 189 -15.76 -4.18 14.60
C ILE A 189 -16.95 -4.33 13.65
N GLU A 190 -17.06 -3.42 12.68
CA GLU A 190 -18.04 -3.50 11.59
C GLU A 190 -17.33 -3.50 10.24
N ILE A 191 -17.61 -4.51 9.40
CA ILE A 191 -17.02 -4.66 8.07
C ILE A 191 -17.90 -3.93 7.04
N CYS A 192 -17.30 -3.04 6.25
CA CYS A 192 -18.07 -2.33 5.21
C CYS A 192 -18.24 -3.23 3.96
N GLU A 193 -19.28 -4.05 3.97
CA GLU A 193 -19.67 -4.82 2.78
C GLU A 193 -20.46 -3.95 1.80
N ALA A 194 -20.42 -4.32 0.51
CA ALA A 194 -21.10 -3.58 -0.53
C ALA A 194 -22.62 -3.75 -0.38
N GLY A 195 -23.35 -2.63 -0.39
CA GLY A 195 -24.81 -2.62 -0.20
C GLY A 195 -25.26 -2.47 1.25
N ASN A 196 -24.41 -2.76 2.23
CA ASN A 196 -24.77 -2.62 3.64
C ASN A 196 -24.89 -1.15 4.05
N CYS A 197 -25.92 -0.86 4.84
CA CYS A 197 -26.21 0.46 5.38
C CYS A 197 -26.11 0.46 6.91
N CYS A 198 -25.70 1.59 7.48
CA CYS A 198 -25.73 1.82 8.92
C CYS A 198 -27.18 1.83 9.40
N PRO A 199 -27.52 1.05 10.45
CA PRO A 199 -28.90 0.97 10.95
C PRO A 199 -29.41 2.31 11.52
N TYR A 200 -28.52 3.17 12.00
CA TYR A 200 -28.89 4.44 12.64
C TYR A 200 -29.07 5.59 11.64
N THR A 201 -28.31 5.59 10.54
CA THR A 201 -28.30 6.70 9.57
C THR A 201 -28.83 6.32 8.20
N GLY A 202 -28.99 5.03 7.90
CA GLY A 202 -29.34 4.54 6.55
C GLY A 202 -28.27 4.81 5.49
N LEU A 203 -27.12 5.39 5.87
CA LEU A 203 -26.01 5.67 4.97
C LEU A 203 -25.22 4.39 4.70
N LYS A 204 -24.71 4.24 3.47
CA LYS A 204 -23.86 3.10 3.10
C LYS A 204 -22.60 3.07 3.96
N LEU A 205 -22.22 1.90 4.47
CA LEU A 205 -21.04 1.75 5.33
C LEU A 205 -19.74 2.18 4.63
N ILE A 206 -19.63 1.91 3.34
CA ILE A 206 -18.48 2.35 2.51
C ILE A 206 -18.42 3.88 2.42
N ASP A 207 -19.57 4.55 2.31
CA ASP A 207 -19.60 6.02 2.24
C ASP A 207 -19.30 6.66 3.60
N ILE A 208 -19.74 6.05 4.71
CA ILE A 208 -19.32 6.45 6.06
C ILE A 208 -17.81 6.35 6.22
N TRP A 209 -17.22 5.21 5.83
CA TRP A 209 -15.78 5.02 5.85
C TRP A 209 -15.05 6.08 5.01
N ARG A 210 -15.55 6.38 3.79
CA ARG A 210 -14.98 7.40 2.90
C ARG A 210 -15.04 8.80 3.50
N TYR A 211 -16.16 9.16 4.11
CA TYR A 211 -16.31 10.45 4.79
C TYR A 211 -15.23 10.65 5.86
N PHE A 212 -15.07 9.69 6.77
CA PHE A 212 -14.03 9.76 7.80
C PHE A 212 -12.62 9.73 7.20
N ARG A 213 -12.41 9.02 6.09
CA ARG A 213 -11.11 9.03 5.40
C ARG A 213 -10.73 10.43 4.91
N HIS A 214 -11.68 11.29 4.54
CA HIS A 214 -11.39 12.66 4.14
C HIS A 214 -10.91 13.56 5.29
N THR A 215 -11.11 13.18 6.56
CA THR A 215 -10.66 13.97 7.73
C THR A 215 -9.13 13.93 7.94
N TRP A 216 -8.43 12.99 7.29
CA TRP A 216 -6.99 12.77 7.53
C TRP A 216 -6.08 13.49 6.54
N ALA A 217 -4.84 13.75 6.98
CA ALA A 217 -3.87 14.59 6.28
C ALA A 217 -3.55 14.17 4.84
N HIS A 218 -3.68 12.89 4.48
CA HIS A 218 -3.29 12.39 3.16
C HIS A 218 -4.50 12.24 2.23
N GLU A 219 -4.37 12.64 0.96
CA GLU A 219 -5.38 12.46 -0.09
C GLU A 219 -5.94 11.02 -0.15
N TYR A 220 -7.24 10.87 -0.38
CA TYR A 220 -7.86 9.57 -0.60
C TYR A 220 -7.70 9.14 -2.07
N ARG A 221 -6.99 8.02 -2.32
CA ARG A 221 -6.89 7.40 -3.64
C ARG A 221 -7.32 5.92 -3.57
N PRO A 222 -8.13 5.44 -4.52
CA PRO A 222 -8.52 4.03 -4.56
C PRO A 222 -7.31 3.15 -4.86
N ILE A 223 -7.20 2.03 -4.14
CA ILE A 223 -6.08 1.08 -4.28
C ILE A 223 -6.57 -0.15 -5.08
N PRO A 224 -5.87 -0.58 -6.14
CA PRO A 224 -6.28 -1.77 -6.87
C PRO A 224 -6.08 -3.04 -6.02
N GLY A 225 -6.89 -4.07 -6.30
CA GLY A 225 -6.80 -5.38 -5.65
C GLY A 225 -7.81 -5.59 -4.54
N ARG A 226 -7.56 -6.59 -3.69
CA ARG A 226 -8.42 -6.91 -2.53
C ARG A 226 -8.38 -5.78 -1.51
N GLN A 227 -9.55 -5.38 -1.02
CA GLN A 227 -9.73 -4.38 0.02
C GLN A 227 -10.80 -4.85 1.01
N LEU A 228 -10.49 -4.75 2.29
CA LEU A 228 -11.43 -4.94 3.40
C LEU A 228 -11.48 -3.64 4.19
N LEU A 229 -12.57 -2.88 4.01
CA LEU A 229 -12.83 -1.63 4.74
C LEU A 229 -13.48 -1.96 6.08
N ILE A 230 -13.02 -1.33 7.15
CA ILE A 230 -13.40 -1.66 8.52
C ILE A 230 -13.72 -0.36 9.28
N LEU A 231 -14.84 -0.34 9.99
CA LEU A 231 -15.19 0.65 10.99
C LEU A 231 -14.99 0.05 12.38
N ILE A 232 -14.41 0.82 13.29
CA ILE A 232 -14.40 0.51 14.72
C ILE A 232 -15.40 1.47 15.38
N ARG A 233 -16.41 0.94 16.05
CA ARG A 233 -17.49 1.69 16.68
C ARG A 233 -17.46 1.55 18.19
N ASN A 234 -18.02 2.53 18.89
CA ASN A 234 -18.25 2.42 20.32
C ASN A 234 -19.70 1.96 20.60
N ALA A 235 -19.89 0.69 20.92
CA ALA A 235 -21.22 0.13 21.22
C ALA A 235 -21.84 0.67 22.52
N ALA A 236 -21.02 1.20 23.42
CA ALA A 236 -21.46 1.77 24.69
C ALA A 236 -22.18 3.14 24.55
N ARG A 237 -22.08 3.78 23.37
CA ARG A 237 -22.59 5.13 23.15
C ARG A 237 -23.77 5.11 22.16
N PRO A 238 -24.77 6.00 22.32
CA PRO A 238 -25.91 6.07 21.41
C PRO A 238 -25.49 6.18 19.94
N ARG A 239 -26.13 5.44 19.05
CA ARG A 239 -25.88 5.41 17.59
C ARG A 239 -24.49 4.91 17.17
N TYR A 240 -23.74 4.36 18.12
CA TYR A 240 -22.48 3.66 17.91
C TYR A 240 -21.46 4.53 17.14
N PRO A 241 -20.99 5.64 17.74
CA PRO A 241 -20.09 6.57 17.09
C PRO A 241 -18.78 5.88 16.67
N ILE A 242 -18.14 6.45 15.67
CA ILE A 242 -16.94 5.88 15.05
C ILE A 242 -15.71 6.22 15.89
N ILE A 243 -15.10 5.20 16.47
CA ILE A 243 -13.79 5.29 17.15
C ILE A 243 -12.68 5.48 16.12
N GLY A 244 -12.75 4.75 15.01
CA GLY A 244 -11.71 4.77 14.00
C GLY A 244 -12.07 3.97 12.76
N ILE A 245 -11.22 4.11 11.75
CA ILE A 245 -11.36 3.40 10.49
C ILE A 245 -10.07 2.68 10.13
N ALA A 246 -10.21 1.56 9.44
CA ALA A 246 -9.06 0.84 8.89
C ALA A 246 -9.36 0.23 7.52
N MET A 247 -8.31 -0.11 6.79
CA MET A 247 -8.38 -0.86 5.54
C MET A 247 -7.23 -1.85 5.44
N LEU A 248 -7.57 -3.13 5.25
CA LEU A 248 -6.64 -4.13 4.76
C LEU A 248 -6.64 -4.13 3.24
N ALA A 249 -5.48 -4.06 2.63
CA ALA A 249 -5.28 -4.06 1.19
C ALA A 249 -4.32 -5.17 0.77
N SER A 250 -4.33 -5.49 -0.53
CA SER A 250 -3.34 -6.40 -1.12
C SER A 250 -1.92 -5.86 -0.87
N PRO A 251 -0.98 -6.71 -0.45
CA PRO A 251 0.33 -6.24 -0.04
C PRO A 251 1.17 -5.79 -1.24
N VAL A 252 2.05 -4.81 -1.02
CA VAL A 252 3.01 -4.39 -2.04
C VAL A 252 3.95 -5.56 -2.37
N MET A 253 4.05 -5.91 -3.66
CA MET A 253 4.70 -7.17 -4.08
C MET A 253 6.19 -7.26 -3.74
N ARG A 254 6.94 -6.17 -3.89
CA ARG A 254 8.41 -6.16 -3.70
C ARG A 254 8.79 -5.25 -2.55
N VAL A 255 8.90 -5.83 -1.35
CA VAL A 255 9.34 -5.12 -0.15
C VAL A 255 10.45 -5.94 0.50
N ASN A 256 11.70 -5.58 0.22
CA ASN A 256 12.87 -6.33 0.68
C ASN A 256 12.92 -6.49 2.20
N VAL A 257 12.51 -5.47 2.96
CA VAL A 257 12.48 -5.51 4.43
C VAL A 257 11.57 -6.64 4.95
N ARG A 258 10.35 -6.73 4.41
CA ARG A 258 9.40 -7.79 4.74
C ARG A 258 9.92 -9.15 4.27
N ASP A 259 10.35 -9.22 3.01
CA ASP A 259 10.76 -10.48 2.38
C ASP A 259 11.97 -11.11 3.12
N ARG A 260 12.92 -10.28 3.58
CA ARG A 260 14.02 -10.72 4.47
C ARG A 260 13.52 -11.20 5.83
N TRP A 261 12.65 -10.41 6.46
CA TRP A 261 12.14 -10.72 7.79
C TRP A 261 11.34 -12.04 7.81
N ILE A 262 10.56 -12.32 6.77
CA ILE A 262 9.88 -13.61 6.60
C ILE A 262 10.88 -14.72 6.31
N GLY A 263 11.90 -14.45 5.49
CA GLY A 263 12.93 -15.43 5.09
C GLY A 263 12.77 -15.93 3.66
N TRP A 264 12.11 -15.17 2.79
CA TRP A 264 11.90 -15.53 1.38
C TRP A 264 13.09 -15.20 0.47
N LEU A 265 14.20 -14.71 1.04
CA LEU A 265 15.44 -14.48 0.29
C LEU A 265 16.43 -15.58 0.63
N ARG A 266 17.18 -16.05 -0.38
CA ARG A 266 18.19 -17.08 -0.21
C ARG A 266 19.20 -16.75 0.89
N GLU A 267 19.70 -15.52 0.94
CA GLU A 267 20.69 -15.11 1.96
C GLU A 267 20.15 -15.34 3.37
N GLU A 268 18.87 -15.06 3.61
CA GLU A 268 18.24 -15.30 4.91
C GLU A 268 17.96 -16.79 5.16
N THR A 269 17.70 -17.56 4.10
CA THR A 269 17.56 -19.01 4.20
C THR A 269 18.89 -19.65 4.61
N LYS A 270 19.99 -19.24 3.98
CA LYS A 270 21.35 -19.69 4.30
C LYS A 270 21.71 -19.38 5.75
N LEU A 271 21.54 -18.12 6.19
CA LEU A 271 21.81 -17.71 7.58
C LEU A 271 20.99 -18.50 8.61
N ARG A 272 19.74 -18.85 8.28
CA ARG A 272 18.87 -19.62 9.19
C ARG A 272 19.19 -21.11 9.22
N LEU A 273 19.73 -21.67 8.14
CA LEU A 273 20.29 -23.02 8.14
C LEU A 273 21.57 -23.07 8.98
N GLU A 274 22.49 -22.13 8.76
CA GLU A 274 23.78 -22.04 9.48
C GLU A 274 23.59 -21.84 10.99
N SER A 275 22.57 -21.07 11.39
CA SER A 275 22.23 -20.87 12.81
C SER A 275 21.40 -22.00 13.43
N GLY A 276 21.03 -23.04 12.66
CA GLY A 276 20.16 -24.12 13.11
C GLY A 276 18.70 -23.70 13.36
N SER A 277 18.31 -22.49 12.96
CA SER A 277 16.94 -22.01 13.09
C SER A 277 15.98 -22.73 12.14
N PHE A 278 16.47 -23.11 10.96
CA PHE A 278 15.76 -23.92 9.99
C PHE A 278 16.31 -25.35 9.98
N ASP A 279 15.40 -26.30 10.09
CA ASP A 279 15.67 -27.72 9.95
C ASP A 279 15.81 -28.06 8.45
N PRO A 280 16.95 -28.62 8.00
CA PRO A 280 17.19 -28.90 6.58
C PRO A 280 16.13 -29.82 5.96
N GLN A 281 15.68 -30.85 6.69
CA GLN A 281 14.68 -31.80 6.21
C GLN A 281 13.34 -31.10 5.98
N LYS A 282 12.85 -30.32 6.96
CA LYS A 282 11.59 -29.56 6.82
C LYS A 282 11.67 -28.52 5.70
N LEU A 283 12.83 -27.88 5.51
CA LEU A 283 13.01 -26.92 4.43
C LEU A 283 12.97 -27.61 3.07
N ALA A 284 13.68 -28.71 2.88
CA ALA A 284 13.67 -29.47 1.64
C ALA A 284 12.25 -29.95 1.28
N LEU A 285 11.53 -30.55 2.24
CA LEU A 285 10.15 -30.97 2.07
C LEU A 285 9.23 -29.80 1.67
N SER A 286 9.43 -28.63 2.28
CA SER A 286 8.64 -27.45 1.95
C SER A 286 8.94 -26.92 0.54
N LEU A 287 10.23 -26.84 0.15
CA LEU A 287 10.63 -26.40 -1.19
C LEU A 287 10.08 -27.35 -2.26
N LEU A 288 10.18 -28.66 -2.05
CA LEU A 288 9.61 -29.67 -2.95
C LEU A 288 8.09 -29.55 -3.02
N SER A 289 7.41 -29.42 -1.88
CA SER A 289 5.94 -29.26 -1.85
C SER A 289 5.50 -27.99 -2.57
N GLN A 290 6.19 -26.87 -2.38
CA GLN A 290 5.88 -25.62 -3.09
C GLN A 290 6.11 -25.75 -4.59
N LEU A 291 7.19 -26.42 -5.02
CA LEU A 291 7.48 -26.67 -6.43
C LEU A 291 6.34 -27.45 -7.09
N GLU A 292 5.90 -28.55 -6.46
CA GLU A 292 4.78 -29.37 -6.97
C GLU A 292 3.47 -28.58 -7.01
N GLN A 293 3.16 -27.82 -5.96
CA GLN A 293 1.95 -26.97 -5.92
C GLN A 293 1.96 -25.89 -7.01
N SER A 294 3.11 -25.29 -7.29
CA SER A 294 3.26 -24.28 -8.34
C SER A 294 3.12 -24.89 -9.74
N LEU A 295 3.65 -26.10 -9.95
CA LEU A 295 3.51 -26.82 -11.23
C LEU A 295 2.07 -27.27 -11.49
N ALA A 296 1.39 -27.80 -10.47
CA ALA A 296 -0.03 -28.18 -10.55
C ALA A 296 -0.98 -26.98 -10.76
N ALA A 297 -0.51 -25.76 -10.51
CA ALA A 297 -1.25 -24.51 -10.71
C ALA A 297 -1.04 -23.90 -12.12
N ILE A 298 -0.33 -24.58 -13.01
CA ILE A 298 -0.06 -24.14 -14.38
C ILE A 298 -0.62 -25.17 -15.36
N ARG A 299 -1.36 -24.71 -16.36
CA ARG A 299 -1.73 -25.52 -17.51
C ARG A 299 -0.50 -25.75 -18.38
N TRP A 300 -0.18 -27.00 -18.69
CA TRP A 300 1.03 -27.35 -19.43
C TRP A 300 0.81 -28.31 -20.61
N ASP A 301 -0.40 -28.84 -20.80
CA ASP A 301 -0.76 -29.85 -21.82
C ASP A 301 -0.51 -29.39 -23.27
N ASP A 302 -0.55 -28.09 -23.53
CA ASP A 302 -0.26 -27.47 -24.83
C ASP A 302 1.20 -27.02 -25.00
N LEU A 303 2.03 -27.17 -23.96
CA LEU A 303 3.41 -26.67 -23.91
C LEU A 303 4.44 -27.79 -23.80
N VAL A 304 4.18 -28.84 -23.03
CA VAL A 304 5.12 -29.95 -22.77
C VAL A 304 4.38 -31.28 -22.60
N ARG A 305 5.11 -32.38 -22.71
CA ARG A 305 4.60 -33.74 -22.45
C ARG A 305 4.75 -34.14 -20.98
N ALA A 306 4.03 -35.17 -20.55
CA ALA A 306 4.06 -35.64 -19.17
C ALA A 306 5.46 -36.12 -18.74
N GLU A 307 6.21 -36.73 -19.67
CA GLU A 307 7.58 -37.21 -19.41
C GLU A 307 8.52 -36.02 -19.19
N GLU A 308 8.36 -34.93 -19.95
CA GLU A 308 9.16 -33.71 -19.81
C GLU A 308 8.84 -32.96 -18.49
N ILE A 309 7.64 -33.13 -17.94
CA ILE A 309 7.30 -32.63 -16.60
C ILE A 309 8.02 -33.47 -15.54
N ALA A 310 7.93 -34.80 -15.62
CA ALA A 310 8.55 -35.68 -14.65
C ALA A 310 10.07 -35.56 -14.66
N GLU A 311 10.67 -35.57 -15.85
CA GLU A 311 12.11 -35.59 -16.12
C GLU A 311 12.50 -34.48 -17.11
N PRO A 312 12.59 -33.23 -16.65
CA PRO A 312 12.92 -32.11 -17.52
C PRO A 312 14.38 -32.15 -17.97
N SER A 313 14.59 -31.89 -19.27
CA SER A 313 15.91 -31.69 -19.88
C SER A 313 16.18 -30.21 -20.15
N GLU A 314 17.46 -29.86 -20.37
CA GLU A 314 17.83 -28.50 -20.78
C GLU A 314 17.14 -28.07 -22.08
N ALA A 315 16.95 -28.99 -23.02
CA ALA A 315 16.21 -28.75 -24.26
C ALA A 315 14.74 -28.39 -24.01
N THR A 316 14.11 -29.00 -23.00
CA THR A 316 12.74 -28.67 -22.58
C THR A 316 12.64 -27.23 -22.08
N VAL A 317 13.56 -26.84 -21.19
CA VAL A 317 13.61 -25.49 -20.62
C VAL A 317 13.84 -24.45 -21.72
N LEU A 318 14.81 -24.68 -22.61
CA LEU A 318 15.12 -23.77 -23.71
C LEU A 318 13.92 -23.58 -24.66
N ARG A 319 13.22 -24.67 -25.01
CA ARG A 319 12.04 -24.63 -25.87
C ARG A 319 10.90 -23.80 -25.26
N LEU A 320 10.72 -23.87 -23.93
CA LEU A 320 9.75 -23.04 -23.21
C LEU A 320 10.14 -21.56 -23.19
N GLU A 321 11.43 -21.25 -22.99
CA GLU A 321 11.93 -19.86 -23.07
C GLU A 321 11.71 -19.27 -24.47
N GLN A 322 11.97 -20.04 -25.53
CA GLN A 322 11.67 -19.65 -26.92
C GLN A 322 10.16 -19.43 -27.14
N LYS A 323 9.30 -20.30 -26.60
CA LYS A 323 7.84 -20.13 -26.69
C LYS A 323 7.38 -18.85 -26.00
N ALA A 324 7.94 -18.52 -24.84
CA ALA A 324 7.65 -17.29 -24.12
C ALA A 324 8.06 -16.05 -24.94
N ALA A 325 9.28 -16.05 -25.51
CA ALA A 325 9.76 -14.98 -26.37
C ALA A 325 8.88 -14.79 -27.62
N GLY A 326 8.51 -15.89 -28.29
CA GLY A 326 7.63 -15.86 -29.46
C GLY A 326 6.24 -15.28 -29.15
N ALA A 327 5.64 -15.67 -28.02
CA ALA A 327 4.36 -15.11 -27.58
C ALA A 327 4.45 -13.60 -27.23
N ALA A 328 5.58 -13.15 -26.68
CA ALA A 328 5.83 -11.73 -26.43
C ALA A 328 5.90 -10.93 -27.73
N TYR A 329 6.63 -11.45 -28.72
CA TYR A 329 6.78 -10.83 -30.03
C TYR A 329 5.45 -10.74 -30.78
N ALA A 330 4.69 -11.85 -30.82
CA ALA A 330 3.35 -11.87 -31.43
C ALA A 330 2.40 -10.84 -30.80
N ARG A 331 2.46 -10.67 -29.47
CA ARG A 331 1.66 -9.65 -28.77
C ARG A 331 2.10 -8.23 -29.12
N GLU A 332 3.38 -7.98 -29.32
CA GLU A 332 3.86 -6.67 -29.77
C GLU A 332 3.35 -6.35 -31.18
N MET A 333 3.36 -7.33 -32.10
CA MET A 333 2.79 -7.16 -33.44
C MET A 333 1.29 -6.86 -33.37
N GLU A 334 0.51 -7.60 -32.57
CA GLU A 334 -0.92 -7.37 -32.38
C GLU A 334 -1.22 -5.93 -31.88
N LEU A 335 -0.41 -5.43 -30.95
CA LEU A 335 -0.53 -4.06 -30.44
C LEU A 335 -0.21 -2.99 -31.48
N ARG A 336 0.74 -3.25 -32.38
CA ARG A 336 1.09 -2.36 -33.50
C ARG A 336 -0.03 -2.35 -34.53
N SER A 337 -0.49 -3.51 -34.98
CA SER A 337 -1.61 -3.60 -35.94
C SER A 337 -2.89 -2.93 -35.43
N HIS A 338 -3.22 -3.06 -34.14
CA HIS A 338 -4.34 -2.35 -33.53
C HIS A 338 -4.15 -0.83 -33.53
N PHE A 339 -2.92 -0.36 -33.28
CA PHE A 339 -2.60 1.06 -33.31
C PHE A 339 -2.72 1.63 -34.73
N ASP A 340 -2.15 0.95 -35.72
CA ASP A 340 -2.15 1.39 -37.12
C ASP A 340 -3.59 1.45 -37.66
N ALA A 341 -4.40 0.41 -37.43
CA ALA A 341 -5.79 0.38 -37.86
C ALA A 341 -6.63 1.53 -37.27
N ARG A 342 -6.42 1.87 -35.98
CA ARG A 342 -7.11 3.00 -35.32
C ARG A 342 -6.67 4.33 -35.89
N LYS A 343 -5.37 4.48 -36.15
CA LYS A 343 -4.79 5.69 -36.72
C LYS A 343 -5.33 5.94 -38.13
N ASP A 344 -5.40 4.90 -38.96
CA ASP A 344 -5.94 4.96 -40.31
C ASP A 344 -7.43 5.35 -40.32
N GLN A 345 -8.18 4.96 -39.28
CA GLN A 345 -9.59 5.32 -39.09
C GLN A 345 -9.80 6.70 -38.44
N GLY A 346 -8.73 7.43 -38.07
CA GLY A 346 -8.84 8.69 -37.34
C GLY A 346 -9.44 8.56 -35.94
N GLU A 347 -9.51 7.34 -35.40
CA GLU A 347 -10.12 7.08 -34.10
C GLU A 347 -9.14 7.30 -32.94
N PRO A 348 -9.63 7.71 -31.76
CA PRO A 348 -8.80 7.75 -30.57
C PRO A 348 -8.24 6.36 -30.22
N ILE A 349 -6.94 6.30 -29.94
CA ILE A 349 -6.21 5.07 -29.62
C ILE A 349 -6.64 4.55 -28.24
N SER A 350 -7.66 3.69 -28.26
CA SER A 350 -8.15 3.00 -27.06
C SER A 350 -7.23 1.82 -26.69
N PRO A 351 -7.09 1.52 -25.38
CA PRO A 351 -6.25 0.41 -24.95
C PRO A 351 -6.86 -0.94 -25.33
N LEU A 352 -6.05 -1.83 -25.89
CA LEU A 352 -6.44 -3.20 -26.23
C LEU A 352 -6.52 -4.08 -24.97
N ARG A 353 -7.68 -4.05 -24.32
CA ARG A 353 -7.96 -4.80 -23.08
C ARG A 353 -8.29 -6.27 -23.39
N GLY A 354 -7.90 -7.17 -22.50
CA GLY A 354 -8.35 -8.57 -22.56
C GLY A 354 -9.82 -8.73 -22.16
N ALA A 355 -10.40 -9.90 -22.49
CA ALA A 355 -11.84 -10.18 -22.35
C ALA A 355 -12.38 -10.14 -20.92
N VAL A 356 -11.57 -10.46 -19.89
CA VAL A 356 -12.08 -10.61 -18.51
C VAL A 356 -11.82 -9.37 -17.67
N LYS A 357 -12.91 -8.80 -17.12
CA LYS A 357 -12.89 -7.74 -16.11
C LYS A 357 -13.27 -8.32 -14.75
N SER A 358 -12.26 -8.57 -13.92
CA SER A 358 -12.35 -8.71 -12.46
C SER A 358 -13.11 -9.91 -11.84
N TYR A 359 -14.23 -10.39 -12.39
CA TYR A 359 -14.98 -11.54 -11.86
C TYR A 359 -15.79 -12.18 -12.99
N ALA A 360 -15.51 -13.42 -13.32
CA ALA A 360 -16.35 -14.23 -14.21
C ALA A 360 -16.36 -15.65 -13.64
N SER A 361 -17.46 -16.05 -13.00
CA SER A 361 -17.64 -17.42 -12.50
C SER A 361 -17.73 -18.42 -13.65
N ASP A 362 -18.32 -18.00 -14.76
CA ASP A 362 -18.64 -18.85 -15.92
C ASP A 362 -17.71 -18.58 -17.11
N ALA A 363 -16.47 -18.16 -16.82
CA ALA A 363 -15.48 -17.93 -17.87
C ALA A 363 -14.96 -19.25 -18.42
N ASP A 364 -14.78 -19.33 -19.74
CA ASP A 364 -13.98 -20.39 -20.36
C ASP A 364 -12.50 -20.17 -20.05
N TRP A 365 -12.07 -20.70 -18.89
CA TRP A 365 -10.69 -20.58 -18.42
C TRP A 365 -9.69 -21.24 -19.35
N LEU A 366 -10.11 -22.28 -20.08
CA LEU A 366 -9.26 -22.99 -21.04
C LEU A 366 -8.94 -22.09 -22.23
N ALA A 367 -9.96 -21.49 -22.83
CA ALA A 367 -9.80 -20.52 -23.91
C ALA A 367 -8.99 -19.29 -23.45
N LEU A 368 -9.27 -18.77 -22.26
CA LEU A 368 -8.55 -17.63 -21.69
C LEU A 368 -7.07 -17.91 -21.37
N SER A 369 -6.71 -19.19 -21.18
CA SER A 369 -5.33 -19.64 -20.98
C SER A 369 -4.52 -19.68 -22.29
N ASN A 370 -5.21 -19.71 -23.44
CA ASN A 370 -4.61 -19.66 -24.78
C ASN A 370 -4.31 -18.23 -25.25
N ASP A 371 -4.64 -17.20 -24.47
CA ASP A 371 -4.26 -15.83 -24.79
C ASP A 371 -2.73 -15.65 -24.75
N LEU A 372 -2.16 -14.87 -25.69
CA LEU A 372 -0.72 -14.65 -25.84
C LEU A 372 -0.02 -14.22 -24.53
N LEU A 373 -0.68 -13.39 -23.70
CA LEU A 373 -0.13 -12.98 -22.41
C LEU A 373 0.04 -14.18 -21.46
N PHE A 374 -0.92 -15.10 -21.46
CA PHE A 374 -0.93 -16.26 -20.57
C PHE A 374 -0.10 -17.41 -21.13
N ILE A 375 -0.05 -17.62 -22.45
CA ILE A 375 0.93 -18.52 -23.07
C ILE A 375 2.35 -18.09 -22.68
N ARG A 376 2.68 -16.80 -22.82
CA ARG A 376 3.99 -16.27 -22.41
C ARG A 376 4.30 -16.57 -20.95
N LYS A 377 3.37 -16.21 -20.05
CA LYS A 377 3.57 -16.39 -18.60
C LYS A 377 3.67 -17.85 -18.20
N ARG A 378 2.82 -18.72 -18.75
CA ARG A 378 2.84 -20.16 -18.45
C ARG A 378 4.17 -20.75 -18.89
N ALA A 379 4.61 -20.47 -20.12
CA ALA A 379 5.89 -20.94 -20.64
C ALA A 379 7.08 -20.43 -19.82
N GLU A 380 7.12 -19.14 -19.47
CA GLU A 380 8.19 -18.54 -18.67
C GLU A 380 8.28 -19.13 -17.26
N VAL A 381 7.13 -19.27 -16.57
CA VAL A 381 7.11 -19.84 -15.21
C VAL A 381 7.40 -21.34 -15.25
N LEU A 382 6.86 -22.08 -16.23
CA LEU A 382 7.12 -23.51 -16.37
C LEU A 382 8.61 -23.79 -16.63
N ALA A 383 9.26 -22.99 -17.48
CA ALA A 383 10.71 -23.09 -17.72
C ALA A 383 11.51 -22.95 -16.42
N GLN A 384 11.16 -21.95 -15.60
CA GLN A 384 11.81 -21.73 -14.30
C GLN A 384 11.60 -22.91 -13.34
N LEU A 385 10.37 -23.41 -13.21
CA LEU A 385 10.05 -24.49 -12.29
C LEU A 385 10.68 -25.82 -12.71
N LEU A 386 10.68 -26.14 -14.01
CA LEU A 386 11.33 -27.34 -14.53
C LEU A 386 12.86 -27.28 -14.39
N PHE A 387 13.47 -26.11 -14.57
CA PHE A 387 14.88 -25.90 -14.23
C PHE A 387 15.15 -26.17 -12.74
N ALA A 388 14.31 -25.66 -11.84
CA ALA A 388 14.47 -25.89 -10.40
C ALA A 388 14.30 -27.38 -10.05
N ARG A 389 13.32 -28.07 -10.64
CA ARG A 389 13.13 -29.53 -10.50
C ARG A 389 14.37 -30.31 -10.93
N GLN A 390 14.95 -29.98 -12.08
CA GLN A 390 16.17 -30.62 -12.59
C GLN A 390 17.32 -30.48 -11.59
N MET A 391 17.52 -29.27 -11.03
CA MET A 391 18.57 -29.03 -10.04
C MET A 391 18.34 -29.75 -8.72
N PHE A 392 17.09 -29.79 -8.22
CA PHE A 392 16.76 -30.50 -6.98
C PHE A 392 16.93 -32.02 -7.11
N ARG A 393 16.55 -32.59 -8.25
CA ARG A 393 16.79 -34.02 -8.55
C ARG A 393 18.28 -34.33 -8.65
N ALA A 394 19.05 -33.52 -9.38
CA ALA A 394 20.48 -33.71 -9.53
C ALA A 394 21.23 -33.66 -8.17
N ALA A 395 20.76 -32.82 -7.25
CA ALA A 395 21.29 -32.72 -5.90
C ALA A 395 20.71 -33.75 -4.91
N ARG A 396 19.75 -34.59 -5.32
CA ARG A 396 19.06 -35.59 -4.46
C ARG A 396 18.43 -34.95 -3.21
N LEU A 397 17.73 -33.81 -3.39
CA LEU A 397 17.15 -33.01 -2.29
C LEU A 397 16.12 -33.76 -1.43
N ASP A 398 15.44 -34.74 -2.01
CA ASP A 398 14.46 -35.62 -1.37
C ASP A 398 15.10 -36.74 -0.53
N GLU A 399 16.27 -37.23 -0.93
CA GLU A 399 16.98 -38.34 -0.27
C GLU A 399 18.02 -37.84 0.75
N GLU A 400 18.82 -36.83 0.41
CA GLU A 400 19.89 -36.27 1.25
C GLU A 400 19.73 -34.75 1.47
N PRO A 401 18.66 -34.28 2.14
CA PRO A 401 18.31 -32.86 2.26
C PRO A 401 19.44 -31.92 2.69
N ALA A 402 20.20 -32.30 3.71
CA ALA A 402 21.23 -31.43 4.28
C ALA A 402 22.38 -31.20 3.30
N LEU A 403 22.92 -32.29 2.74
CA LEU A 403 24.01 -32.24 1.75
C LEU A 403 23.55 -31.55 0.46
N ALA A 404 22.34 -31.87 0.00
CA ALA A 404 21.76 -31.26 -1.19
C ALA A 404 21.62 -29.74 -1.05
N LEU A 405 21.11 -29.26 0.08
CA LEU A 405 20.97 -27.81 0.33
C LEU A 405 22.33 -27.12 0.39
N GLU A 406 23.34 -27.73 0.99
CA GLU A 406 24.71 -27.21 1.01
C GLU A 406 25.27 -27.05 -0.41
N GLN A 407 25.18 -28.10 -1.23
CA GLN A 407 25.63 -28.09 -2.63
C GLN A 407 24.88 -27.06 -3.48
N LEU A 408 23.54 -27.00 -3.34
CA LEU A 408 22.70 -26.05 -4.06
C LEU A 408 23.03 -24.60 -3.69
N LEU A 409 23.29 -24.32 -2.40
CA LEU A 409 23.66 -22.98 -1.94
C LEU A 409 25.09 -22.58 -2.33
N ALA A 410 25.97 -23.53 -2.61
CA ALA A 410 27.33 -23.26 -3.07
C ALA A 410 27.40 -22.86 -4.57
N GLY A 411 26.59 -23.50 -5.43
CA GLY A 411 26.63 -23.31 -6.88
C GLY A 411 25.65 -22.27 -7.43
N ARG A 412 26.05 -21.48 -8.43
CA ARG A 412 25.18 -20.44 -9.05
C ARG A 412 23.85 -21.00 -9.58
N SER A 413 23.87 -22.18 -10.23
CA SER A 413 22.67 -22.83 -10.76
C SER A 413 21.74 -23.33 -9.65
N GLY A 414 22.29 -23.90 -8.57
CA GLY A 414 21.51 -24.30 -7.40
C GLY A 414 20.92 -23.10 -6.65
N GLN A 415 21.68 -22.01 -6.51
CA GLN A 415 21.22 -20.76 -5.93
C GLN A 415 20.04 -20.16 -6.72
N ARG A 416 20.08 -20.26 -8.07
CA ARG A 416 18.96 -19.88 -8.94
C ARG A 416 17.74 -20.77 -8.72
N ALA A 417 17.92 -22.08 -8.60
CA ALA A 417 16.82 -23.02 -8.33
C ALA A 417 16.11 -22.71 -7.01
N ILE A 418 16.87 -22.44 -5.95
CA ILE A 418 16.33 -22.02 -4.65
C ILE A 418 15.57 -20.69 -4.77
N ASP A 419 16.13 -19.69 -5.46
CA ASP A 419 15.46 -18.38 -5.66
C ASP A 419 14.13 -18.49 -6.40
N ILE A 420 14.04 -19.40 -7.39
CA ILE A 420 12.82 -19.66 -8.15
C ILE A 420 11.74 -20.16 -7.20
N VAL A 421 12.02 -21.19 -6.40
CA VAL A 421 11.03 -21.79 -5.50
C VAL A 421 10.68 -20.85 -4.34
N LEU A 422 11.66 -20.14 -3.76
CA LEU A 422 11.39 -19.11 -2.75
C LEU A 422 10.53 -17.97 -3.31
N THR A 423 10.70 -17.62 -4.59
CA THR A 423 9.84 -16.66 -5.26
C THR A 423 8.39 -17.15 -5.38
N GLU A 424 8.18 -18.45 -5.58
CA GLU A 424 6.85 -19.06 -5.54
C GLU A 424 6.25 -19.08 -4.12
N CYS A 425 7.03 -19.40 -3.07
CA CYS A 425 6.60 -19.26 -1.68
C CYS A 425 6.10 -17.84 -1.39
N ARG A 426 6.88 -16.83 -1.83
CA ARG A 426 6.51 -15.42 -1.69
C ARG A 426 5.23 -15.09 -2.46
N LYS A 427 5.08 -15.52 -3.71
CA LYS A 427 3.85 -15.30 -4.50
C LYS A 427 2.64 -15.92 -3.80
N ALA A 428 2.76 -17.15 -3.30
CA ALA A 428 1.70 -17.83 -2.57
C ALA A 428 1.29 -17.04 -1.32
N GLY A 429 2.24 -16.63 -0.49
CA GLY A 429 1.98 -15.83 0.71
C GLY A 429 1.33 -14.47 0.42
N LEU A 430 1.90 -13.69 -0.50
CA LEU A 430 1.39 -12.36 -0.87
C LEU A 430 0.03 -12.40 -1.56
N SER A 431 -0.32 -13.54 -2.18
CA SER A 431 -1.58 -13.65 -2.89
C SER A 431 -2.80 -13.66 -1.98
N SER A 432 -2.71 -14.08 -0.72
CA SER A 432 -3.90 -14.19 0.13
C SER A 432 -3.64 -14.37 1.64
N ARG A 433 -2.40 -14.56 2.08
CA ARG A 433 -2.05 -14.81 3.50
C ARG A 433 -1.40 -13.62 4.19
N ILE A 434 -1.05 -12.57 3.43
CA ILE A 434 -0.54 -11.30 3.95
C ILE A 434 -1.45 -10.17 3.47
N ALA A 435 -1.70 -9.19 4.33
CA ALA A 435 -2.35 -7.95 3.96
C ALA A 435 -1.57 -6.74 4.46
N ASP A 436 -1.53 -5.68 3.65
CA ASP A 436 -1.03 -4.39 4.10
C ASP A 436 -2.16 -3.60 4.78
N VAL A 437 -1.89 -3.02 5.94
CA VAL A 437 -2.75 -2.03 6.57
C VAL A 437 -2.49 -0.69 5.89
N SER A 438 -3.35 -0.36 4.92
CA SER A 438 -3.19 0.85 4.12
C SER A 438 -3.82 2.08 4.76
N VAL A 439 -4.84 1.90 5.60
CA VAL A 439 -5.51 2.95 6.37
C VAL A 439 -5.69 2.39 7.77
N CYS A 440 -5.32 3.16 8.80
CA CYS A 440 -5.52 2.78 10.19
C CYS A 440 -5.34 3.99 11.09
N GLY A 441 -6.35 4.34 11.86
CA GLY A 441 -6.32 5.50 12.73
C GLY A 441 -7.66 5.73 13.41
N ALA A 442 -7.62 6.51 14.49
CA ALA A 442 -8.81 6.97 15.16
C ALA A 442 -9.37 8.24 14.52
N VAL A 443 -10.64 8.48 14.78
CA VAL A 443 -11.38 9.68 14.44
C VAL A 443 -11.59 10.50 15.72
N ALA A 444 -11.76 11.81 15.58
CA ALA A 444 -12.13 12.66 16.70
C ALA A 444 -13.48 12.24 17.32
N PRO A 445 -13.60 12.22 18.66
CA PRO A 445 -12.61 12.66 19.66
C PRO A 445 -11.60 11.58 20.11
N TYR A 446 -11.76 10.33 19.69
CA TYR A 446 -11.00 9.17 20.18
C TYR A 446 -9.50 9.18 19.82
N ASN A 447 -9.05 10.05 18.90
CA ASN A 447 -7.63 10.23 18.60
C ASN A 447 -6.83 10.71 19.82
N GLU A 448 -7.43 11.53 20.71
CA GLU A 448 -6.78 11.99 21.94
C GLU A 448 -6.67 10.87 23.00
N LEU A 449 -7.53 9.86 22.91
CA LEU A 449 -7.56 8.69 23.79
C LEU A 449 -6.68 7.54 23.32
N LEU A 450 -5.75 7.78 22.40
CA LEU A 450 -4.93 6.72 21.77
C LEU A 450 -5.76 5.67 21.02
N GLY A 451 -6.94 6.02 20.52
CA GLY A 451 -7.79 5.11 19.73
C GLY A 451 -7.09 4.56 18.49
N GLY A 452 -6.11 5.27 17.92
CA GLY A 452 -5.31 4.77 16.81
C GLY A 452 -4.52 3.49 17.15
N LYS A 453 -4.14 3.31 18.42
CA LYS A 453 -3.51 2.08 18.92
C LYS A 453 -4.52 0.96 19.04
N LEU A 454 -5.72 1.25 19.55
CA LEU A 454 -6.83 0.31 19.63
C LEU A 454 -7.18 -0.23 18.24
N VAL A 455 -7.41 0.65 17.26
CA VAL A 455 -7.73 0.25 15.88
C VAL A 455 -6.66 -0.69 15.33
N ALA A 456 -5.38 -0.35 15.49
CA ALA A 456 -4.27 -1.19 15.01
C ALA A 456 -4.22 -2.57 15.70
N LEU A 457 -4.51 -2.65 17.00
CA LEU A 457 -4.56 -3.91 17.74
C LEU A 457 -5.76 -4.76 17.31
N LEU A 458 -6.94 -4.14 17.15
CA LEU A 458 -8.16 -4.83 16.74
C LEU A 458 -8.06 -5.43 15.33
N LEU A 459 -7.19 -4.93 14.46
CA LEU A 459 -6.90 -5.57 13.17
C LEU A 459 -6.32 -6.98 13.31
N ALA A 460 -5.70 -7.31 14.44
CA ALA A 460 -5.18 -8.64 14.73
C ALA A 460 -6.20 -9.59 15.39
N SER A 461 -7.44 -9.13 15.60
CA SER A 461 -8.50 -9.91 16.22
C SER A 461 -8.99 -11.09 15.36
N GLU A 462 -9.61 -12.07 16.02
CA GLU A 462 -10.26 -13.19 15.33
C GLU A 462 -11.42 -12.72 14.43
N GLU A 463 -12.15 -11.68 14.83
CA GLU A 463 -13.28 -11.10 14.10
C GLU A 463 -12.83 -10.59 12.72
N VAL A 464 -11.71 -9.85 12.65
CA VAL A 464 -11.16 -9.37 11.37
C VAL A 464 -10.68 -10.52 10.50
N ARG A 465 -10.05 -11.55 11.11
CA ARG A 465 -9.59 -12.73 10.38
C ARG A 465 -10.75 -13.54 9.82
N CYS A 466 -11.78 -13.78 10.62
CA CYS A 466 -13.00 -14.45 10.20
C CYS A 466 -13.71 -13.68 9.08
N ALA A 467 -13.81 -12.36 9.19
CA ALA A 467 -14.35 -11.51 8.12
C ALA A 467 -13.53 -11.61 6.82
N TYR A 468 -12.20 -11.54 6.93
CA TYR A 468 -11.29 -11.70 5.78
C TYR A 468 -11.49 -13.07 5.10
N LYS A 469 -11.52 -14.15 5.90
CA LYS A 469 -11.73 -15.52 5.41
C LYS A 469 -13.10 -15.67 4.73
N ARG A 470 -14.17 -15.16 5.33
CA ARG A 470 -15.53 -15.19 4.76
C ARG A 470 -15.59 -14.48 3.41
N ARG A 471 -14.97 -13.30 3.31
CA ARG A 471 -14.98 -12.50 2.07
C ARG A 471 -14.20 -13.12 0.92
N TYR A 472 -13.09 -13.82 1.21
CA TYR A 472 -12.13 -14.21 0.17
C TYR A 472 -11.98 -15.72 -0.08
N SER A 473 -12.51 -16.59 0.79
CA SER A 473 -12.37 -18.06 0.66
C SER A 473 -12.96 -18.61 -0.65
N ASN A 474 -14.11 -18.11 -1.08
CA ASN A 474 -14.81 -18.59 -2.27
C ASN A 474 -14.48 -17.76 -3.53
N GLN A 475 -13.50 -16.85 -3.45
CA GLN A 475 -13.18 -15.99 -4.58
C GLN A 475 -12.24 -16.70 -5.57
N VAL A 476 -12.72 -16.86 -6.81
CA VAL A 476 -11.89 -17.32 -7.93
C VAL A 476 -10.83 -16.27 -8.27
N SER A 477 -9.57 -16.68 -8.29
CA SER A 477 -8.44 -15.84 -8.67
C SER A 477 -8.31 -15.82 -10.18
N VAL A 478 -8.67 -14.69 -10.82
CA VAL A 478 -8.67 -14.54 -12.28
C VAL A 478 -7.31 -14.89 -12.89
N ILE A 479 -6.20 -14.31 -12.38
CA ILE A 479 -4.86 -14.58 -12.92
C ILE A 479 -4.46 -16.04 -12.72
N ALA A 480 -4.70 -16.60 -11.53
CA ALA A 480 -4.32 -17.99 -11.27
C ALA A 480 -5.15 -18.97 -12.11
N SER A 481 -6.42 -18.65 -12.38
CA SER A 481 -7.30 -19.49 -13.19
C SER A 481 -6.91 -19.46 -14.66
N GLN A 482 -6.51 -18.30 -15.20
CA GLN A 482 -5.95 -18.21 -16.56
C GLN A 482 -4.58 -18.90 -16.69
N MET A 483 -3.76 -18.91 -15.64
CA MET A 483 -2.52 -19.70 -15.60
C MET A 483 -2.80 -21.21 -15.57
N ALA A 484 -3.84 -21.64 -14.85
CA ALA A 484 -4.18 -23.05 -14.67
C ALA A 484 -5.13 -23.62 -15.74
N GLY A 485 -5.77 -22.78 -16.56
CA GLY A 485 -6.81 -23.21 -17.51
C GLY A 485 -8.10 -23.71 -16.85
N ARG A 486 -8.26 -23.49 -15.54
CA ARG A 486 -9.37 -23.98 -14.70
C ARG A 486 -9.57 -23.02 -13.53
N PRO A 487 -10.74 -22.99 -12.86
CA PRO A 487 -10.96 -22.12 -11.72
C PRO A 487 -10.00 -22.47 -10.57
N ILE A 488 -9.31 -21.46 -10.03
CA ILE A 488 -8.43 -21.58 -8.86
C ILE A 488 -8.88 -20.59 -7.78
N SER A 489 -9.26 -21.10 -6.62
CA SER A 489 -9.38 -20.32 -5.38
C SER A 489 -8.06 -20.34 -4.62
N LYS A 490 -7.80 -19.31 -3.82
CA LYS A 490 -6.61 -19.19 -2.97
C LYS A 490 -7.01 -19.27 -1.50
N PRO A 491 -6.16 -19.82 -0.62
CA PRO A 491 -6.50 -19.95 0.78
C PRO A 491 -6.62 -18.56 1.43
N ALA A 492 -7.70 -18.30 2.15
CA ALA A 492 -7.95 -17.01 2.81
C ALA A 492 -7.56 -17.05 4.30
N ASP A 493 -6.41 -17.65 4.62
CA ASP A 493 -5.87 -17.74 5.98
C ASP A 493 -4.83 -16.63 6.24
N LEU A 494 -5.31 -15.48 6.68
CA LEU A 494 -4.47 -14.32 6.97
C LEU A 494 -3.49 -14.63 8.13
N ARG A 495 -2.18 -14.51 7.86
CA ARG A 495 -1.09 -14.83 8.80
C ARG A 495 -0.33 -13.62 9.30
N ILE A 496 -0.13 -12.62 8.44
CA ILE A 496 0.69 -11.45 8.78
C ILE A 496 0.00 -10.20 8.26
N LEU A 497 0.00 -9.16 9.11
CA LEU A 497 -0.29 -7.80 8.70
C LEU A 497 0.99 -6.99 8.62
N THR A 498 1.13 -6.19 7.57
CA THR A 498 2.27 -5.29 7.40
C THR A 498 1.82 -3.85 7.20
N THR A 499 2.64 -2.88 7.57
CA THR A 499 2.32 -1.46 7.42
C THR A 499 3.59 -0.62 7.37
N THR A 500 3.51 0.54 6.73
CA THR A 500 4.56 1.57 6.79
C THR A 500 4.05 2.74 7.64
N SER A 501 4.89 3.29 8.50
CA SER A 501 4.57 4.53 9.20
C SER A 501 4.40 5.70 8.22
N LEU A 502 3.63 6.71 8.62
CA LEU A 502 3.54 7.95 7.86
C LEU A 502 4.88 8.72 7.83
N TYR A 503 5.60 8.67 8.95
CA TYR A 503 6.87 9.36 9.16
C TYR A 503 8.01 8.35 9.39
N GLY A 504 9.19 8.58 8.82
CA GLY A 504 10.39 7.79 9.09
C GLY A 504 10.98 7.98 10.49
N ILE A 505 10.50 8.97 11.25
CA ILE A 505 10.98 9.30 12.59
C ILE A 505 9.77 9.38 13.54
N GLY A 506 9.87 8.70 14.69
CA GLY A 506 8.94 8.87 15.81
C GLY A 506 7.48 8.51 15.50
N SER A 507 7.23 7.35 14.88
CA SER A 507 5.86 6.82 14.73
C SER A 507 5.24 6.59 16.13
N SER A 508 4.17 7.29 16.47
CA SER A 508 3.52 7.15 17.79
C SER A 508 2.54 5.98 17.86
N GLN A 509 1.91 5.63 16.73
CA GLN A 509 0.83 4.64 16.67
C GLN A 509 1.34 3.21 16.87
N TYR A 510 2.32 2.77 16.08
CA TYR A 510 2.84 1.39 16.13
C TYR A 510 3.99 1.21 17.13
N ASN A 511 4.49 2.29 17.72
CA ASN A 511 5.59 2.22 18.67
C ASN A 511 5.14 1.64 20.02
N ARG A 512 5.90 0.64 20.48
CA ARG A 512 5.64 -0.16 21.69
C ARG A 512 4.22 -0.73 21.74
N LEU A 513 3.62 -1.00 20.58
CA LEU A 513 2.25 -1.45 20.44
C LEU A 513 2.18 -2.97 20.66
N SER A 514 2.16 -3.40 21.92
CA SER A 514 2.07 -4.83 22.28
C SER A 514 1.33 -5.10 23.58
N VAL A 515 0.21 -5.82 23.54
CA VAL A 515 -0.46 -6.34 24.74
C VAL A 515 -0.02 -7.78 24.98
N GLN A 516 0.20 -8.14 26.23
CA GLN A 516 0.80 -9.41 26.64
C GLN A 516 -0.22 -10.24 27.40
N ALA A 517 -0.31 -11.54 27.10
CA ALA A 517 -1.21 -12.46 27.82
C ALA A 517 -0.90 -12.52 29.32
N LYS A 518 0.37 -12.37 29.69
CA LYS A 518 0.79 -12.31 31.11
C LYS A 518 0.23 -11.12 31.88
N SER A 519 -0.12 -10.03 31.19
CA SER A 519 -0.60 -8.78 31.82
C SER A 519 -2.12 -8.65 31.86
N ASN A 520 -2.86 -9.53 31.16
CA ASN A 520 -4.30 -9.47 31.07
C ASN A 520 -4.87 -10.89 30.94
N SER A 521 -5.69 -11.30 31.90
CA SER A 521 -6.23 -12.66 32.01
C SER A 521 -7.20 -13.05 30.88
N GLN A 522 -7.73 -12.08 30.12
CA GLN A 522 -8.63 -12.36 29.00
C GLN A 522 -7.87 -12.72 27.71
N LEU A 523 -6.58 -12.40 27.62
CA LEU A 523 -5.74 -12.71 26.47
C LEU A 523 -5.06 -14.07 26.66
N LYS A 524 -5.16 -14.94 25.65
CA LYS A 524 -4.47 -16.23 25.63
C LYS A 524 -3.07 -16.14 25.01
N THR A 525 -2.90 -15.21 24.08
CA THR A 525 -1.66 -14.98 23.33
C THR A 525 -1.36 -13.49 23.21
N ASP A 526 -0.07 -13.18 23.01
CA ASP A 526 0.36 -11.79 22.84
C ASP A 526 -0.07 -11.23 21.48
N VAL A 527 -0.51 -9.97 21.48
CA VAL A 527 -0.75 -9.21 20.24
C VAL A 527 0.29 -8.11 20.17
N SER A 528 1.12 -8.12 19.13
CA SER A 528 2.22 -7.16 19.00
C SER A 528 2.45 -6.68 17.56
N TRP A 529 2.67 -5.38 17.43
CA TRP A 529 3.23 -4.75 16.25
C TRP A 529 4.70 -4.44 16.51
N LYS A 530 5.58 -5.00 15.69
CA LYS A 530 7.04 -4.85 15.83
C LYS A 530 7.61 -4.10 14.64
N PRO A 531 8.54 -3.15 14.83
CA PRO A 531 9.32 -2.63 13.73
C PRO A 531 10.14 -3.78 13.15
N ILE A 532 10.21 -3.87 11.82
CA ILE A 532 11.00 -4.88 11.12
C ILE A 532 11.99 -4.20 10.16
N GLY A 533 13.18 -4.78 10.06
CA GLY A 533 14.31 -4.21 9.33
C GLY A 533 15.07 -3.13 10.10
N SER A 534 16.34 -2.96 9.74
CA SER A 534 17.24 -1.93 10.28
C SER A 534 17.35 -0.69 9.37
N SER A 535 16.80 -0.75 8.16
CA SER A 535 16.85 0.32 7.17
C SER A 535 15.49 0.97 6.98
N LEU A 536 15.50 2.29 6.80
CA LEU A 536 14.30 3.02 6.41
C LEU A 536 13.92 2.63 4.97
N THR A 537 12.63 2.40 4.70
CA THR A 537 12.21 2.03 3.35
C THR A 537 12.23 3.24 2.43
N GLY A 538 12.91 3.13 1.28
CA GLY A 538 12.70 4.00 0.11
C GLY A 538 11.61 3.39 -0.78
N GLY A 539 10.55 4.16 -1.05
CA GLY A 539 9.41 3.69 -1.83
C GLY A 539 9.29 4.44 -3.15
N TYR A 540 8.91 3.73 -4.22
CA TYR A 540 8.53 4.35 -5.47
C TYR A 540 7.01 4.54 -5.54
N GLY A 541 6.55 5.67 -6.06
CA GLY A 541 5.14 5.89 -6.29
C GLY A 541 4.83 7.26 -6.87
N THR A 542 3.55 7.48 -7.15
CA THR A 542 3.06 8.65 -7.90
C THR A 542 2.28 9.62 -7.01
N LEU A 543 2.51 9.56 -5.70
CA LEU A 543 1.70 10.27 -4.71
C LEU A 543 1.90 11.78 -4.75
N HIS A 544 3.13 12.21 -5.01
CA HIS A 544 3.50 13.60 -5.20
C HIS A 544 3.07 14.16 -6.56
N LEU A 545 2.44 13.36 -7.43
CA LEU A 545 1.97 13.78 -8.75
C LEU A 545 0.44 13.86 -8.76
N GLY A 546 -0.08 15.03 -9.14
CA GLY A 546 -1.48 15.34 -9.35
C GLY A 546 -2.07 14.64 -10.57
N THR A 547 -3.39 14.80 -10.75
CA THR A 547 -4.12 14.18 -11.87
C THR A 547 -3.76 14.81 -13.20
N ASP A 548 -3.62 16.14 -13.26
CA ASP A 548 -3.28 16.87 -14.49
C ASP A 548 -1.87 16.52 -14.98
N THR A 549 -0.90 16.50 -14.07
CA THR A 549 0.48 16.03 -14.33
C THR A 549 0.47 14.60 -14.87
N ALA A 550 -0.32 13.71 -14.27
CA ALA A 550 -0.42 12.34 -14.73
C ALA A 550 -1.05 12.22 -16.14
N ASN A 551 -2.00 13.09 -16.47
CA ASN A 551 -2.58 13.13 -17.81
C ASN A 551 -1.57 13.71 -18.83
N ALA A 552 -0.84 14.77 -18.49
CA ALA A 552 0.19 15.35 -19.36
C ALA A 552 1.33 14.35 -19.65
N LEU A 553 1.83 13.65 -18.62
CA LEU A 553 2.83 12.59 -18.78
C LEU A 553 2.32 11.42 -19.63
N ARG A 554 1.02 11.09 -19.54
CA ARG A 554 0.41 10.08 -20.40
C ARG A 554 0.42 10.53 -21.86
N SER A 555 0.04 11.77 -22.16
CA SER A 555 0.10 12.33 -23.52
C SER A 555 1.53 12.32 -24.06
N MET A 556 2.53 12.63 -23.22
CA MET A 556 3.95 12.54 -23.57
C MET A 556 4.42 11.12 -23.90
N ALA A 557 3.99 10.12 -23.13
CA ALA A 557 4.32 8.72 -23.43
C ALA A 557 3.72 8.28 -24.79
N GLN A 558 2.53 8.77 -25.12
CA GLN A 558 1.84 8.43 -26.37
C GLN A 558 2.49 9.06 -27.60
N SER A 559 3.06 10.27 -27.50
CA SER A 559 3.70 10.93 -28.64
C SER A 559 5.03 10.28 -29.04
N ARG A 560 5.72 9.59 -28.12
CA ARG A 560 7.03 8.97 -28.35
C ARG A 560 6.97 7.53 -28.88
N HIS A 561 5.86 6.82 -28.69
CA HIS A 561 5.74 5.41 -29.03
C HIS A 561 4.72 5.16 -30.15
N PHE A 562 5.13 4.45 -31.20
CA PHE A 562 4.27 3.99 -32.32
C PHE A 562 3.26 2.89 -31.93
N SER A 563 3.07 2.63 -30.65
CA SER A 563 2.01 1.75 -30.14
C SER A 563 1.80 2.01 -28.65
N ARG A 564 0.56 1.85 -28.19
CA ARG A 564 0.24 1.94 -26.76
C ARG A 564 0.66 0.64 -26.08
N ARG A 565 1.80 0.66 -25.38
CA ARG A 565 2.35 -0.50 -24.65
C ARG A 565 1.58 -0.82 -23.36
N ILE A 566 1.07 0.19 -22.66
CA ILE A 566 0.32 0.00 -21.42
C ILE A 566 -1.18 0.04 -21.67
N ASN A 567 -1.82 -1.13 -21.62
CA ASN A 567 -3.23 -1.30 -21.96
C ASN A 567 -4.16 -1.46 -20.77
N ASN A 568 -3.66 -1.22 -19.54
CA ASN A 568 -4.39 -1.43 -18.29
C ASN A 568 -4.99 -2.84 -18.18
N ARG A 569 -4.38 -3.81 -18.87
CA ARG A 569 -4.85 -5.19 -18.92
C ARG A 569 -4.54 -5.86 -17.58
N PHE A 570 -5.53 -6.54 -17.02
CA PHE A 570 -5.35 -7.24 -15.74
C PHE A 570 -4.26 -8.32 -15.88
N GLY A 571 -3.31 -8.31 -14.94
CA GLY A 571 -2.15 -9.22 -14.95
C GLY A 571 -0.95 -8.76 -15.79
N GLU A 572 -0.99 -7.64 -16.52
CA GLU A 572 0.13 -7.18 -17.37
C GLU A 572 1.37 -6.70 -16.58
N GLY A 573 1.24 -6.42 -15.29
CA GLY A 573 2.33 -5.98 -14.43
C GLY A 573 1.82 -5.19 -13.22
N THR A 574 2.75 -4.54 -12.51
CA THR A 574 2.41 -3.61 -11.42
C THR A 574 1.65 -2.38 -11.94
N SER A 575 1.15 -1.55 -11.00
CA SER A 575 0.33 -0.35 -11.22
C SER A 575 0.45 0.26 -12.63
N PRO A 576 -0.59 0.17 -13.47
CA PRO A 576 -0.55 0.75 -14.82
C PRO A 576 -0.27 2.25 -14.81
N ARG A 577 -0.72 2.96 -13.77
CA ARG A 577 -0.42 4.38 -13.55
C ARG A 577 1.08 4.59 -13.36
N LEU A 578 1.74 3.83 -12.49
CA LEU A 578 3.19 3.97 -12.25
C LEU A 578 3.99 3.69 -13.53
N ARG A 579 3.62 2.64 -14.28
CA ARG A 579 4.25 2.33 -15.57
C ARG A 579 4.07 3.47 -16.57
N GLN A 580 2.87 4.05 -16.68
CA GLN A 580 2.60 5.20 -17.55
C GLN A 580 3.40 6.43 -17.15
N MET A 581 3.56 6.68 -15.84
CA MET A 581 4.35 7.82 -15.38
C MET A 581 5.82 7.63 -15.70
N ARG A 582 6.37 6.41 -15.54
CA ARG A 582 7.74 6.08 -15.97
C ARG A 582 7.94 6.37 -17.44
N GLU A 583 7.09 5.82 -18.31
CA GLU A 583 7.17 6.07 -19.76
C GLU A 583 7.08 7.56 -20.11
N GLY A 584 6.20 8.32 -19.44
CA GLY A 584 6.06 9.76 -19.67
C GLY A 584 7.27 10.58 -19.21
N LEU A 585 7.86 10.22 -18.08
CA LEU A 585 9.07 10.86 -17.54
C LEU A 585 10.28 10.54 -18.42
N ASP A 586 10.44 9.27 -18.84
CA ASP A 586 11.49 8.83 -19.75
C ASP A 586 11.32 9.54 -21.12
N ALA A 587 10.08 9.78 -21.57
CA ALA A 587 9.81 10.52 -22.81
C ALA A 587 10.24 11.99 -22.76
N LEU A 588 10.15 12.63 -21.60
CA LEU A 588 10.67 13.98 -21.33
C LEU A 588 12.19 14.01 -21.12
N GLY A 589 12.84 12.85 -21.07
CA GLY A 589 14.28 12.71 -20.85
C GLY A 589 14.70 12.70 -19.38
N LEU A 590 13.77 12.56 -18.42
CA LEU A 590 14.18 12.35 -17.04
C LEU A 590 14.33 10.89 -16.66
N ASP A 591 15.30 10.64 -15.78
CA ASP A 591 15.36 9.42 -15.00
C ASP A 591 14.11 9.32 -14.10
N SER A 592 13.18 8.46 -14.51
CA SER A 592 11.92 8.28 -13.81
C SER A 592 12.10 7.80 -12.36
N ASP A 593 13.17 7.06 -12.05
CA ASP A 593 13.43 6.61 -10.68
C ASP A 593 13.78 7.77 -9.74
N THR A 594 14.47 8.77 -10.27
CA THR A 594 14.87 9.98 -9.56
C THR A 594 13.68 10.86 -9.17
N ILE A 595 12.54 10.78 -9.86
CA ILE A 595 11.33 11.51 -9.43
C ILE A 595 10.41 10.62 -8.61
N LEU A 596 10.17 9.39 -9.08
CA LEU A 596 9.20 8.50 -8.47
C LEU A 596 9.64 7.99 -7.09
N HIS A 597 10.94 8.06 -6.76
CA HIS A 597 11.44 7.72 -5.44
C HIS A 597 11.02 8.78 -4.41
N HIS A 598 10.05 8.42 -3.57
CA HIS A 598 9.65 9.17 -2.37
C HIS A 598 10.84 9.24 -1.42
N ALA A 599 11.59 10.33 -1.43
CA ALA A 599 12.74 10.54 -0.53
C ALA A 599 12.32 10.84 0.92
N THR A 600 11.15 10.34 1.34
CA THR A 600 10.66 10.34 2.72
C THR A 600 10.71 8.91 3.23
N PRO A 601 11.78 8.53 3.94
CA PRO A 601 11.93 7.16 4.40
C PRO A 601 10.83 6.83 5.42
N ARG A 602 10.40 5.56 5.47
CA ARG A 602 9.36 5.09 6.42
C ARG A 602 9.88 3.94 7.27
N LEU A 603 9.34 3.81 8.48
CA LEU A 603 9.54 2.64 9.32
C LEU A 603 8.54 1.57 8.89
N PHE A 604 9.01 0.32 8.80
CA PHE A 604 8.17 -0.81 8.44
C PHE A 604 7.79 -1.58 9.70
N TYR A 605 6.52 -1.92 9.85
CA TYR A 605 6.00 -2.69 10.98
C TYR A 605 5.28 -3.93 10.50
N ALA A 606 5.31 -4.97 11.32
CA ALA A 606 4.56 -6.19 11.09
C ALA A 606 3.88 -6.68 12.38
N CYS A 607 2.75 -7.35 12.20
CA CYS A 607 2.02 -8.08 13.23
C CYS A 607 1.83 -9.52 12.76
N GLU A 608 2.38 -10.47 13.53
CA GLU A 608 2.16 -11.89 13.33
C GLU A 608 0.80 -12.27 13.94
N LEU A 609 -0.09 -12.84 13.13
CA LEU A 609 -1.40 -13.29 13.57
C LEU A 609 -1.30 -14.75 14.00
N GLY A 610 -0.93 -14.99 15.25
CA GLY A 610 -0.74 -16.31 15.84
C GLY A 610 0.72 -16.78 15.85
N SER A 611 0.96 -17.89 16.55
CA SER A 611 2.31 -18.47 16.67
C SER A 611 2.82 -18.99 15.32
N GLU A 612 4.14 -18.87 15.11
CA GLU A 612 4.83 -19.43 13.95
C GLU A 612 4.33 -18.94 12.58
N ALA A 613 3.68 -17.76 12.52
CA ALA A 613 3.08 -17.22 11.30
C ALA A 613 4.07 -17.14 10.13
N ARG A 614 5.32 -16.72 10.40
CA ARG A 614 6.39 -16.68 9.39
C ARG A 614 6.79 -18.07 8.90
N LYS A 615 6.88 -19.07 9.79
CA LYS A 615 7.22 -20.45 9.42
C LYS A 615 6.11 -21.08 8.58
N ALA A 616 4.85 -20.78 8.89
CA ALA A 616 3.71 -21.24 8.09
C ALA A 616 3.72 -20.69 6.65
N LEU A 617 4.16 -19.43 6.44
CA LEU A 617 4.34 -18.86 5.10
C LEU A 617 5.48 -19.47 4.28
N LEU A 618 6.37 -20.19 4.94
CA LEU A 618 7.44 -20.97 4.33
C LEU A 618 7.13 -22.46 4.31
N GLY A 619 5.90 -22.90 4.63
CA GLY A 619 5.52 -24.32 4.69
C GLY A 619 6.21 -25.13 5.79
N LEU A 620 6.92 -24.48 6.72
CA LEU A 620 7.65 -25.13 7.81
C LEU A 620 6.78 -25.42 9.04
N SER A 621 5.54 -24.90 9.07
CA SER A 621 4.59 -25.10 10.16
C SER A 621 3.16 -25.16 9.62
N ASN A 622 2.39 -26.12 10.12
CA ASN A 622 0.96 -26.27 9.84
C ASN A 622 0.07 -25.69 10.96
N ALA A 623 0.65 -24.94 11.90
CA ALA A 623 -0.09 -24.38 13.03
C ALA A 623 -1.29 -23.56 12.53
N THR A 624 -2.49 -23.91 13.01
CA THR A 624 -3.68 -23.08 12.78
C THR A 624 -3.56 -21.87 13.68
N ALA A 625 -3.37 -20.69 13.09
CA ALA A 625 -3.36 -19.49 13.88
C ALA A 625 -4.77 -19.22 14.44
N ARG A 626 -4.87 -18.92 15.73
CA ARG A 626 -6.08 -18.42 16.39
C ARG A 626 -5.81 -16.99 16.85
N GLY A 627 -6.70 -16.06 16.55
CA GLY A 627 -6.65 -14.70 17.06
C GLY A 627 -7.30 -14.58 18.43
N GLU A 628 -6.98 -13.50 19.13
CA GLU A 628 -7.70 -13.10 20.33
C GLU A 628 -9.02 -12.41 19.94
N PRO A 629 -10.09 -12.56 20.75
CA PRO A 629 -11.33 -11.84 20.50
C PRO A 629 -11.13 -10.33 20.68
N ALA A 630 -11.86 -9.54 19.91
CA ALA A 630 -11.80 -8.08 19.93
C ALA A 630 -12.03 -7.51 21.34
N ALA A 631 -12.95 -8.11 22.10
CA ALA A 631 -13.26 -7.70 23.47
C ALA A 631 -12.03 -7.82 24.40
N ALA A 632 -11.29 -8.93 24.35
CA ALA A 632 -10.09 -9.12 25.16
C ALA A 632 -8.96 -8.16 24.75
N ILE A 633 -8.80 -7.91 23.45
CA ILE A 633 -7.85 -6.92 22.94
C ILE A 633 -8.23 -5.50 23.41
N ALA A 634 -9.51 -5.15 23.36
CA ALA A 634 -10.02 -3.87 23.82
C ALA A 634 -9.82 -3.69 25.33
N ASP A 635 -10.04 -4.74 26.12
CA ASP A 635 -9.82 -4.71 27.57
C ASP A 635 -8.36 -4.45 27.93
N ALA A 636 -7.44 -5.21 27.32
CA ALA A 636 -6.01 -5.01 27.50
C ALA A 636 -5.55 -3.62 27.03
N TRP A 637 -6.17 -3.07 25.97
CA TRP A 637 -5.91 -1.70 25.55
C TRP A 637 -6.44 -0.67 26.57
N ARG A 638 -7.63 -0.88 27.12
CA ARG A 638 -8.23 0.00 28.12
C ARG A 638 -7.34 0.10 29.36
N GLN A 639 -6.92 -1.05 29.88
CA GLN A 639 -6.04 -1.14 31.05
C GLN A 639 -4.70 -0.44 30.81
N ARG A 640 -4.07 -0.70 29.67
CA ARG A 640 -2.71 -0.21 29.39
C ARG A 640 -2.63 1.23 28.93
N TRP A 641 -3.61 1.71 28.16
CA TRP A 641 -3.54 3.02 27.51
C TRP A 641 -4.68 3.94 27.89
N LEU A 642 -5.94 3.50 27.81
CA LEU A 642 -7.08 4.39 28.08
C LEU A 642 -7.07 4.88 29.53
N SER A 643 -6.89 3.97 30.49
CA SER A 643 -6.92 4.29 31.92
C SER A 643 -5.89 5.37 32.29
N PRO A 644 -4.58 5.24 31.99
CA PRO A 644 -3.62 6.30 32.30
C PRO A 644 -3.75 7.55 31.41
N ARG A 645 -4.29 7.42 30.19
CA ARG A 645 -4.47 8.57 29.27
C ARG A 645 -5.62 9.47 29.71
N SER A 646 -6.71 8.90 30.18
CA SER A 646 -7.91 9.62 30.64
C SER A 646 -7.70 10.43 31.91
N ARG A 647 -6.63 10.19 32.69
CA ARG A 647 -6.25 11.01 33.87
C ARG A 647 -5.57 12.33 33.52
N ARG A 648 -5.13 12.52 32.27
CA ARG A 648 -4.31 13.69 31.91
C ARG A 648 -5.21 14.89 31.67
N ALA A 649 -5.00 15.97 32.43
CA ALA A 649 -5.73 17.23 32.25
C ALA A 649 -5.66 17.77 30.82
N GLU A 650 -4.47 17.70 30.18
CA GLU A 650 -4.28 18.10 28.78
C GLU A 650 -5.16 17.29 27.81
N THR A 651 -5.31 15.98 28.06
CA THR A 651 -6.17 15.11 27.22
C THR A 651 -7.64 15.47 27.41
N LEU A 652 -8.09 15.67 28.64
CA LEU A 652 -9.47 16.05 28.93
C LEU A 652 -9.85 17.41 28.35
N SER A 653 -8.93 18.38 28.39
CA SER A 653 -9.11 19.70 27.79
C SER A 653 -9.26 19.61 26.27
N LYS A 654 -8.33 18.92 25.58
CA LYS A 654 -8.41 18.73 24.11
C LYS A 654 -9.67 18.01 23.66
N LEU A 655 -10.18 17.06 24.45
CA LEU A 655 -11.43 16.37 24.13
C LEU A 655 -12.61 17.33 24.03
N GLN A 656 -12.67 18.37 24.86
CA GLN A 656 -13.80 19.31 24.88
C GLN A 656 -13.95 20.10 23.57
N GLU A 657 -12.86 20.27 22.81
CA GLU A 657 -12.84 20.94 21.51
C GLU A 657 -13.25 20.01 20.33
N LEU A 658 -13.35 18.72 20.59
CA LEU A 658 -13.54 17.70 19.58
C LEU A 658 -14.99 17.18 19.54
N GLY A 659 -15.56 17.11 18.35
CA GLY A 659 -16.92 16.62 18.17
C GLY A 659 -17.42 16.81 16.74
N PRO A 660 -18.75 16.71 16.52
CA PRO A 660 -19.34 16.83 15.19
C PRO A 660 -18.95 18.13 14.47
N HIS A 661 -18.94 19.27 15.17
CA HIS A 661 -18.63 20.57 14.60
C HIS A 661 -17.17 20.69 14.14
N SER A 662 -16.19 20.28 14.97
CA SER A 662 -14.77 20.38 14.60
C SER A 662 -14.39 19.39 13.49
N VAL A 663 -15.01 18.21 13.43
CA VAL A 663 -14.84 17.30 12.28
C VAL A 663 -15.41 17.92 11.00
N GLN A 664 -16.61 18.49 11.06
CA GLN A 664 -17.23 19.15 9.91
C GLN A 664 -16.36 20.32 9.42
N ALA A 665 -15.93 21.21 10.31
CA ALA A 665 -15.06 22.34 9.98
C ALA A 665 -13.76 21.89 9.27
N SER A 666 -13.18 20.75 9.68
CA SER A 666 -11.96 20.22 9.05
C SER A 666 -12.12 19.80 7.57
N LEU A 667 -13.37 19.67 7.09
CA LEU A 667 -13.73 19.21 5.75
C LEU A 667 -14.18 20.34 4.83
N HIS A 668 -14.44 21.55 5.36
CA HIS A 668 -14.84 22.73 4.60
C HIS A 668 -13.75 23.82 4.69
N PRO A 669 -12.68 23.73 3.89
CA PRO A 669 -11.52 24.63 4.01
C PRO A 669 -11.85 26.09 3.67
N ASP A 670 -12.91 26.34 2.89
CA ASP A 670 -13.25 27.68 2.40
C ASP A 670 -14.13 28.47 3.41
N ASP A 671 -14.84 27.78 4.30
CA ASP A 671 -15.65 28.41 5.38
C ASP A 671 -14.79 28.94 6.55
N VAL A 672 -13.50 28.58 6.60
CA VAL A 672 -12.56 29.01 7.66
C VAL A 672 -11.98 30.40 7.38
N SER A 673 -11.96 30.84 6.11
CA SER A 673 -11.52 32.18 5.72
C SER A 673 -12.45 33.27 6.27
N ASP A 674 -13.75 33.00 6.36
CA ASP A 674 -14.73 33.96 6.85
C ASP A 674 -14.71 34.10 8.39
N LEU A 675 -14.20 33.12 9.13
CA LEU A 675 -14.12 33.20 10.60
C LEU A 675 -12.91 34.02 11.10
N LEU A 676 -11.81 34.07 10.34
CA LEU A 676 -10.66 34.93 10.66
C LEU A 676 -10.91 36.40 10.31
N ALA A 677 -11.80 36.68 9.34
CA ALA A 677 -12.20 38.05 9.01
C ALA A 677 -13.04 38.73 10.13
N PHE A 678 -13.62 37.96 11.05
CA PHE A 678 -14.32 38.50 12.23
C PHE A 678 -13.43 38.65 13.47
N ALA A 679 -12.21 38.10 13.46
CA ALA A 679 -11.28 38.19 14.60
C ALA A 679 -10.36 39.43 14.54
N ASP A 680 -10.13 40.00 13.35
CA ASP A 680 -9.40 41.26 13.16
C ASP A 680 -10.31 42.51 13.23
N GLY A 681 -11.55 42.33 13.71
CA GLY A 681 -12.57 43.37 13.79
C GLY A 681 -13.23 43.45 15.17
N ARG A 682 -12.45 43.44 16.25
CA ARG A 682 -12.86 43.98 17.55
C ARG A 682 -11.70 44.23 18.51
#